data_AF-A0A267FSI1-F1
#
_entry.id   AF-A0A267FSI1-F1
#
_cell.length_a   1.000
_cell.length_b   1.000
_cell.length_c   1.000
_cell.angle_alpha   90.00
_cell.angle_beta   90.00
_cell.angle_gamma   90.00
#
_symmetry.space_group_name_H-M   'P 1'
#
loop_
_entity.id
_entity.type
_entity.pdbx_description
1 polymer ?
#
loop_
_entity_poly.entity_id
_entity_poly.type
_entity_poly.pdbx_seq_one_letter_code
_entity_poly.pdbx_strand_id
1 'polypeptide(L)'
;ALKKSRDAKKKRQQESAVEREERLAGLRQQKNERTAMETDAQREERLAGLRQQKAERTAMETDAQREERLAGHRQQEAERRATETDAQREERLTRLRQENAERRATETDAQREERRSGDRTRAEKRRASETEEQRRARVEAEQIRRRGVSAGRFDSSELATPSVVPFDALRIIRIPGDGNCFFYAVCDQLQGTPLETDAASLRHELTSRVVQIMPELIEQGFVLPENADFIVDSSFSEGTYVPDEVVPLLSRCFNVDLVIYQENGTVLQYCMSPLQPPIAIVRILLRHEHYESLRFANPIPVSEPIVDAEEPRLTQQSACHFGARPAQERPERIIRPEAPAHNCGPMDRACDQCGALLWCSETRNFCCAKGKVKLPSRTVPQVLADLYLGRHRMSAEFLTNIRSYNSALHLTSLGAKLRLVPGWCPSFIISGQLHHNTAPLFAEDSAEPHGWQVYFNDRELESRQSLSQKVKPELLELLQTLLHECNGYVRSLRAVAHRISQDPELGDARIVIHPDRRPSGEHIRRYNLPTANEVGILIVEDNENTPASRDVVIQLRGGGSQRISETHRSYDPLEYVLLFPNGEDGWHPELLMSNGKKLTPMKYYASEIMVRAGQFSVLHYGRRLFQQYLVDMCAKIEAERLLYLRTHQQDLRSETYSGLRDALFAADGRSTDRDPSDIGKPAHVLLSSSFVGGPRYLMERLQDAMTYVHKFGKPDLFVTATCNPKWPEISAQLLPGQRAEDRPDIVSRVFEMKRKALLAQLTKRYGKEAAHVCSLEYQKRGLPHVHFLLWLMSGQRVTPDRYDDIVSAEIPDPEQQPVLYELVKTHMIHGPCGKENPACPCMENGECSKGFPKEFQQVTLTSDTGYPLYRRLSPEMGGFTVDKLFKGRSIRMDNREVQTLIYCLVVHCSFCF
;
A
#
# COMPACT_ATOMS: atom_id res chain seq x y z
N ALA A 1 34.26 39.96 72.02
CA ALA A 1 33.81 39.64 70.63
C ALA A 1 34.60 40.40 69.55
N LEU A 2 34.72 41.73 69.64
CA LEU A 2 35.40 42.56 68.64
C LEU A 2 36.90 42.26 68.42
N LYS A 3 37.65 41.93 69.49
CA LYS A 3 39.07 41.53 69.38
C LYS A 3 39.25 40.21 68.61
N LYS A 4 38.47 39.17 68.96
CA LYS A 4 38.43 37.88 68.23
C LYS A 4 38.03 38.04 66.74
N SER A 5 37.13 38.98 66.42
CA SER A 5 36.73 39.27 65.04
C SER A 5 37.84 39.96 64.23
N ARG A 6 38.57 40.91 64.84
CA ARG A 6 39.74 41.55 64.21
C ARG A 6 40.88 40.56 63.98
N ASP A 7 41.17 39.69 64.95
CA ASP A 7 42.25 38.70 64.84
C ASP A 7 41.92 37.63 63.79
N ALA A 8 40.66 37.17 63.70
CA ALA A 8 40.21 36.28 62.64
C ALA A 8 40.29 36.92 61.24
N LYS A 9 40.01 38.23 61.13
CA LYS A 9 40.09 38.95 59.86
C LYS A 9 41.55 39.16 59.41
N LYS A 10 42.47 39.43 60.34
CA LYS A 10 43.92 39.48 60.07
C LYS A 10 44.47 38.10 59.66
N LYS A 11 44.05 37.03 60.35
CA LYS A 11 44.45 35.66 60.00
C LYS A 11 44.00 35.27 58.59
N ARG A 12 42.76 35.63 58.20
CA ARG A 12 42.24 35.42 56.84
C ARG A 12 42.93 36.23 55.75
N GLN A 13 43.56 37.36 56.09
CA GLN A 13 44.34 38.17 55.14
C GLN A 13 45.75 37.62 54.91
N GLN A 14 46.23 36.76 55.82
CA GLN A 14 47.55 36.11 55.73
C GLN A 14 47.45 34.63 55.33
N GLU A 15 46.24 34.10 55.09
CA GLU A 15 46.01 32.73 54.60
C GLU A 15 46.57 32.58 53.17
N SER A 16 47.31 31.50 52.93
CA SER A 16 47.66 31.07 51.57
C SER A 16 46.41 30.64 50.78
N ALA A 17 46.50 30.57 49.45
CA ALA A 17 45.37 30.16 48.61
C ALA A 17 44.84 28.77 48.99
N VAL A 18 45.74 27.86 49.38
CA VAL A 18 45.42 26.49 49.81
C VAL A 18 44.71 26.49 51.17
N GLU A 19 45.25 27.19 52.17
CA GLU A 19 44.61 27.28 53.51
C GLU A 19 43.24 27.96 53.45
N ARG A 20 43.08 28.95 52.56
CA ARG A 20 41.80 29.61 52.30
C ARG A 20 40.81 28.63 51.69
N GLU A 21 41.24 27.82 50.73
CA GLU A 21 40.40 26.82 50.07
C GLU A 21 39.99 25.71 51.03
N GLU A 22 40.90 25.19 51.85
CA GLU A 22 40.60 24.20 52.90
C GLU A 22 39.61 24.74 53.94
N ARG A 23 39.76 25.99 54.38
CA ARG A 23 38.79 26.60 55.30
C ARG A 23 37.42 26.78 54.66
N LEU A 24 37.37 27.17 53.38
CA LEU A 24 36.11 27.29 52.64
C LEU A 24 35.47 25.92 52.39
N ALA A 25 36.27 24.88 52.14
CA ALA A 25 35.81 23.51 52.01
C ALA A 25 35.22 23.00 53.33
N GLY A 26 35.88 23.23 54.47
CA GLY A 26 35.35 22.88 55.80
C GLY A 26 34.05 23.62 56.14
N LEU A 27 33.93 24.89 55.74
CA LEU A 27 32.67 25.64 55.89
C LEU A 27 31.55 25.14 54.97
N ARG A 28 31.88 24.72 53.74
CA ARG A 28 30.94 24.08 52.82
C ARG A 28 30.46 22.74 53.37
N GLN A 29 31.36 21.95 53.94
CA GLN A 29 31.04 20.68 54.56
C GLN A 29 30.11 20.87 55.78
N GLN A 30 30.45 21.75 56.72
CA GLN A 30 29.56 22.07 57.85
C GLN A 30 28.21 22.66 57.42
N LYS A 31 28.17 23.38 56.29
CA LYS A 31 26.91 23.88 55.74
C LYS A 31 26.09 22.72 55.17
N ASN A 32 26.71 21.83 54.39
CA ASN A 32 26.07 20.66 53.79
C ASN A 32 25.54 19.69 54.84
N GLU A 33 26.31 19.40 55.91
CA GLU A 33 25.87 18.55 57.02
C GLU A 33 24.64 19.15 57.72
N ARG A 34 24.64 20.46 57.94
CA ARG A 34 23.48 21.18 58.52
C ARG A 34 22.27 21.18 57.59
N THR A 35 22.49 21.30 56.28
CA THR A 35 21.40 21.26 55.28
C THR A 35 20.85 19.84 55.07
N ALA A 36 21.66 18.81 55.31
CA ALA A 36 21.24 17.41 55.24
C ALA A 36 20.36 17.00 56.43
N MET A 37 20.46 17.72 57.56
CA MET A 37 19.63 17.52 58.74
C MET A 37 18.39 18.46 58.79
N GLU A 38 18.18 19.31 57.78
CA GLU A 38 17.00 20.17 57.69
C GLU A 38 15.75 19.32 57.37
N THR A 39 14.64 19.59 58.06
CA THR A 39 13.33 19.08 57.63
C THR A 39 12.85 19.83 56.39
N ASP A 40 11.92 19.25 55.63
CA ASP A 40 11.42 19.87 54.39
C ASP A 40 10.86 21.29 54.62
N ALA A 41 10.20 21.52 55.76
CA ALA A 41 9.72 22.84 56.16
C ALA A 41 10.85 23.86 56.40
N GLN A 42 11.92 23.46 57.10
CA GLN A 42 13.09 24.31 57.35
C GLN A 42 13.86 24.61 56.05
N ARG A 43 13.92 23.62 55.15
CA ARG A 43 14.53 23.77 53.82
C ARG A 43 13.75 24.76 52.97
N GLU A 44 12.42 24.68 52.99
CA GLU A 44 11.56 25.58 52.23
C GLU A 44 11.63 27.02 52.75
N GLU A 45 11.62 27.22 54.07
CA GLU A 45 11.79 28.53 54.71
C GLU A 45 13.15 29.18 54.34
N ARG A 46 14.24 28.41 54.39
CA ARG A 46 15.57 28.90 53.99
C ARG A 46 15.61 29.26 52.50
N LEU A 47 15.00 28.44 51.64
CA LEU A 47 14.94 28.72 50.20
C LEU A 47 14.06 29.94 49.90
N ALA A 48 12.94 30.11 50.61
CA ALA A 48 12.09 31.30 50.53
C ALA A 48 12.85 32.57 50.94
N GLY A 49 13.58 32.55 52.06
CA GLY A 49 14.42 33.67 52.49
C GLY A 49 15.52 34.02 51.49
N LEU A 50 16.15 33.01 50.85
CA LEU A 50 17.14 33.24 49.79
C LEU A 50 16.52 33.82 48.52
N ARG A 51 15.30 33.40 48.15
CA ARG A 51 14.55 33.98 47.02
C ARG A 51 14.22 35.44 47.31
N GLN A 52 13.78 35.76 48.52
CA GLN A 52 13.46 37.13 48.94
C GLN A 52 14.69 38.04 48.92
N GLN A 53 15.81 37.64 49.52
CA GLN A 53 17.05 38.42 49.48
C GLN A 53 17.58 38.63 48.05
N LYS A 54 17.43 37.62 47.18
CA LYS A 54 17.80 37.76 45.77
C LYS A 54 16.87 38.75 45.06
N ALA A 55 15.57 38.70 45.33
CA ALA A 55 14.60 39.63 44.75
C ALA A 55 14.86 41.07 45.19
N GLU A 56 15.09 41.32 46.48
CA GLU A 56 15.42 42.64 47.02
C GLU A 56 16.71 43.20 46.43
N ARG A 57 17.76 42.37 46.30
CA ARG A 57 19.01 42.79 45.65
C ARG A 57 18.80 43.11 44.17
N THR A 58 17.99 42.33 43.46
CA THR A 58 17.70 42.56 42.03
C THR A 58 16.83 43.79 41.82
N ALA A 59 15.95 44.13 42.77
CA ALA A 59 15.12 45.33 42.74
C ALA A 59 15.91 46.62 42.96
N MET A 60 17.08 46.55 43.60
CA MET A 60 18.00 47.68 43.79
C MET A 60 19.08 47.79 42.70
N GLU A 61 19.08 46.93 41.69
CA GLU A 61 20.04 47.01 40.56
C GLU A 61 19.72 48.20 39.66
N THR A 62 20.74 48.97 39.28
CA THR A 62 20.61 49.94 38.19
C THR A 62 20.56 49.22 36.84
N ASP A 63 20.03 49.85 35.79
CA ASP A 63 19.92 49.22 34.47
C ASP A 63 21.27 48.76 33.91
N ALA A 64 22.35 49.50 34.17
CA ALA A 64 23.71 49.11 33.81
C ALA A 64 24.18 47.84 34.55
N GLN A 65 23.92 47.76 35.86
CA GLN A 65 24.26 46.57 36.67
C GLN A 65 23.43 45.35 36.27
N ARG A 66 22.16 45.57 35.90
CA ARG A 66 21.27 44.53 35.38
C ARG A 66 21.76 43.99 34.04
N GLU A 67 22.17 44.87 33.14
CA GLU A 67 22.67 44.48 31.82
C GLU A 67 24.00 43.73 31.91
N GLU A 68 24.91 44.16 32.78
CA GLU A 68 26.18 43.46 33.06
C GLU A 68 25.93 42.05 33.63
N ARG A 69 25.00 41.90 34.58
CA ARG A 69 24.64 40.58 35.13
C ARG A 69 24.01 39.67 34.07
N LEU A 70 23.13 40.21 33.22
CA LEU A 70 22.50 39.44 32.13
C LEU A 70 23.51 39.08 31.04
N ALA A 71 24.46 39.96 30.73
CA ALA A 71 25.58 39.67 29.82
C ALA A 71 26.46 38.53 30.38
N GLY A 72 26.82 38.58 31.67
CA GLY A 72 27.56 37.50 32.33
C GLY A 72 26.83 36.15 32.31
N HIS A 73 25.51 36.15 32.52
CA HIS A 73 24.70 34.93 32.42
C HIS A 73 24.65 34.38 30.99
N ARG A 74 24.50 35.26 29.99
CA ARG A 74 24.53 34.87 28.57
C ARG A 74 25.88 34.25 28.19
N GLN A 75 26.98 34.83 28.68
CA GLN A 75 28.33 34.31 28.43
C GLN A 75 28.54 32.94 29.08
N GLN A 76 28.18 32.78 30.36
CA GLN A 76 28.29 31.48 31.05
C GLN A 76 27.42 30.40 30.42
N GLU A 77 26.21 30.74 29.95
CA GLU A 77 25.37 29.79 29.22
C GLU A 77 25.94 29.45 27.84
N ALA A 78 26.54 30.42 27.14
CA ALA A 78 27.19 30.16 25.86
C ALA A 78 28.40 29.24 26.02
N GLU A 79 29.23 29.47 27.04
CA GLU A 79 30.38 28.63 27.38
C GLU A 79 29.94 27.21 27.79
N ARG A 80 28.89 27.08 28.61
CA ARG A 80 28.32 25.77 28.97
C ARG A 80 27.78 25.02 27.75
N ARG A 81 27.10 25.72 26.83
CA ARG A 81 26.57 25.16 25.57
C ARG A 81 27.67 24.76 24.60
N ALA A 82 28.80 25.46 24.59
CA ALA A 82 29.94 25.14 23.73
C ALA A 82 30.61 23.81 24.13
N THR A 83 30.50 23.42 25.40
CA THR A 83 31.02 22.15 25.93
C THR A 83 29.97 21.05 26.10
N GLU A 84 28.72 21.28 25.68
CA GLU A 84 27.64 20.28 25.74
C GLU A 84 27.91 19.14 24.73
N THR A 85 27.77 17.90 25.19
CA THR A 85 27.69 16.73 24.29
C THR A 85 26.33 16.69 23.59
N ASP A 86 26.23 15.99 22.46
CA ASP A 86 24.97 15.91 21.69
C ASP A 86 23.80 15.37 22.53
N ALA A 87 24.04 14.39 23.41
CA ALA A 87 23.02 13.86 24.32
C ALA A 87 22.56 14.91 25.35
N GLN A 88 23.49 15.67 25.94
CA GLN A 88 23.15 16.75 26.89
C GLN A 88 22.42 17.91 26.20
N ARG A 89 22.77 18.19 24.94
CA ARG A 89 22.09 19.18 24.10
C ARG A 89 20.65 18.74 23.80
N GLU A 90 20.45 17.48 23.47
CA GLU A 90 19.12 16.91 23.19
C GLU A 90 18.24 16.89 24.44
N GLU A 91 18.77 16.45 25.59
CA GLU A 91 18.06 16.49 26.87
C GLU A 91 17.66 17.92 27.26
N ARG A 92 18.56 18.89 27.09
CA ARG A 92 18.25 20.30 27.35
C ARG A 92 17.16 20.82 26.41
N LEU A 93 17.22 20.51 25.12
CA LEU A 93 16.21 20.95 24.14
C LEU A 93 14.85 20.31 24.43
N THR A 94 14.81 19.04 24.82
CA THR A 94 13.59 18.33 25.21
C THR A 94 12.99 18.93 26.47
N ARG A 95 13.79 19.19 27.51
CA ARG A 95 13.33 19.91 28.72
C ARG A 95 12.81 21.31 28.38
N LEU A 96 13.51 22.05 27.52
CA LEU A 96 13.07 23.40 27.12
C LEU A 96 11.75 23.36 26.32
N ARG A 97 11.52 22.32 25.51
CA ARG A 97 10.24 22.12 24.80
C ARG A 97 9.12 21.86 25.80
N GLN A 98 9.36 21.02 26.80
CA GLN A 98 8.40 20.70 27.84
C GLN A 98 8.05 21.92 28.71
N GLU A 99 9.05 22.65 29.21
CA GLU A 99 8.84 23.89 29.98
C GLU A 99 8.08 24.96 29.17
N ASN A 100 8.36 25.08 27.87
CA ASN A 100 7.62 26.01 27.01
C ASN A 100 6.18 25.54 26.75
N ALA A 101 5.93 24.24 26.68
CA ALA A 101 4.59 23.68 26.53
C ALA A 101 3.75 23.89 27.80
N GLU A 102 4.33 23.60 28.98
CA GLU A 102 3.70 23.83 30.28
C GLU A 102 3.39 25.32 30.50
N ARG A 103 4.32 26.23 30.18
CA ARG A 103 4.07 27.68 30.26
C ARG A 103 2.92 28.10 29.35
N ARG A 104 2.85 27.57 28.12
CA ARG A 104 1.77 27.87 27.16
C ARG A 104 0.42 27.30 27.59
N ALA A 105 0.41 26.18 28.30
CA ALA A 105 -0.82 25.57 28.83
C ALA A 105 -1.46 26.45 29.91
N THR A 106 -0.65 27.21 30.65
CA THR A 106 -1.11 28.13 31.71
C THR A 106 -1.20 29.60 31.29
N GLU A 107 -0.89 29.95 30.02
CA GLU A 107 -0.96 31.32 29.51
C GLU A 107 -2.42 31.81 29.47
N THR A 108 -2.69 32.98 30.05
CA THR A 108 -3.97 33.67 29.85
C THR A 108 -4.07 34.22 28.42
N ASP A 109 -5.28 34.49 27.93
CA ASP A 109 -5.45 35.01 26.56
C ASP A 109 -4.73 36.35 26.32
N ALA A 110 -4.64 37.21 27.35
CA ALA A 110 -3.88 38.45 27.29
C ALA A 110 -2.37 38.21 27.13
N GLN A 111 -1.80 37.27 27.90
CA GLN A 111 -0.40 36.88 27.80
C GLN A 111 -0.09 36.20 26.46
N ARG A 112 -1.04 35.42 25.94
CA ARG A 112 -0.96 34.76 24.63
C ARG A 112 -0.93 35.79 23.50
N GLU A 113 -1.75 36.84 23.58
CA GLU A 113 -1.77 37.90 22.57
C GLU A 113 -0.53 38.79 22.65
N GLU A 114 -0.04 39.12 23.86
CA GLU A 114 1.22 39.85 24.03
C GLU A 114 2.41 39.07 23.46
N ARG A 115 2.47 37.75 23.67
CA ARG A 115 3.49 36.89 23.08
C ARG A 115 3.38 36.85 21.55
N ARG A 116 2.18 36.65 21.01
CA ARG A 116 1.93 36.64 19.55
C ARG A 116 2.28 37.99 18.93
N SER A 117 1.96 39.09 19.60
CA SER A 117 2.34 40.45 19.19
C SER A 117 3.87 40.60 19.18
N GLY A 118 4.55 40.19 20.24
CA GLY A 118 6.02 40.20 20.30
C GLY A 118 6.70 39.32 19.25
N ASP A 119 6.10 38.17 18.92
CA ASP A 119 6.56 37.31 17.82
C ASP A 119 6.37 37.98 16.45
N ARG A 120 5.25 38.68 16.23
CA ARG A 120 5.03 39.51 15.03
C ARG A 120 6.07 40.61 14.93
N THR A 121 6.31 41.37 15.99
CA THR A 121 7.30 42.46 16.00
C THR A 121 8.73 41.95 15.77
N ARG A 122 9.09 40.79 16.34
CA ARG A 122 10.39 40.15 16.08
C ARG A 122 10.53 39.66 14.65
N ALA A 123 9.49 39.04 14.10
CA ALA A 123 9.46 38.62 12.70
C ALA A 123 9.55 39.81 11.76
N GLU A 124 8.90 40.92 12.09
CA GLU A 124 8.92 42.16 11.32
C GLU A 124 10.30 42.84 11.35
N LYS A 125 10.94 42.95 12.53
CA LYS A 125 12.34 43.42 12.63
C LYS A 125 13.32 42.53 11.88
N ARG A 126 13.10 41.21 11.89
CA ARG A 126 13.90 40.25 11.13
C ARG A 126 13.71 40.42 9.62
N ARG A 127 12.47 40.60 9.15
CA ARG A 127 12.15 40.89 7.74
C ARG A 127 12.72 42.22 7.28
N ALA A 128 12.69 43.25 8.13
CA ALA A 128 13.25 44.56 7.83
C ALA A 128 14.79 44.56 7.73
N SER A 129 15.45 43.55 8.31
CA SER A 129 16.90 43.34 8.22
C SER A 129 17.31 42.23 7.24
N GLU A 130 16.35 41.65 6.51
CA GLU A 130 16.64 40.65 5.46
C GLU A 130 17.34 41.31 4.28
N THR A 131 18.37 40.66 3.77
CA THR A 131 18.96 40.99 2.47
C THR A 131 18.05 40.55 1.33
N GLU A 132 18.19 41.13 0.15
CA GLU A 132 17.33 40.83 -1.01
C GLU A 132 17.37 39.34 -1.42
N GLU A 133 18.52 38.67 -1.29
CA GLU A 133 18.67 37.23 -1.50
C GLU A 133 17.90 36.39 -0.46
N GLN A 134 18.00 36.76 0.81
CA GLN A 134 17.27 36.07 1.89
C GLN A 134 15.76 36.26 1.75
N ARG A 135 15.32 37.44 1.29
CA ARG A 135 13.92 37.73 0.99
C ARG A 135 13.41 36.87 -0.17
N ARG A 136 14.18 36.74 -1.26
CA ARG A 136 13.84 35.87 -2.41
C ARG A 136 13.74 34.41 -2.02
N ALA A 137 14.72 33.87 -1.29
CA ALA A 137 14.71 32.48 -0.85
C ALA A 137 13.51 32.16 0.07
N ARG A 138 13.11 33.10 0.94
CA ARG A 138 11.91 32.95 1.78
C ARG A 138 10.63 32.96 0.95
N VAL A 139 10.50 33.88 0.01
CA VAL A 139 9.30 33.99 -0.86
C VAL A 139 9.20 32.77 -1.77
N GLU A 140 10.31 32.30 -2.31
CA GLU A 140 10.38 31.07 -3.11
C GLU A 140 10.00 29.83 -2.28
N ALA A 141 10.51 29.72 -1.05
CA ALA A 141 10.12 28.64 -0.14
C ALA A 141 8.64 28.70 0.28
N GLU A 142 8.04 29.89 0.34
CA GLU A 142 6.61 30.11 0.61
C GLU A 142 5.75 29.74 -0.63
N GLN A 143 6.22 30.07 -1.83
CA GLN A 143 5.59 29.71 -3.11
C GLN A 143 5.65 28.20 -3.38
N ILE A 144 6.78 27.55 -3.05
CA ILE A 144 6.92 26.09 -3.07
C ILE A 144 5.95 25.44 -2.06
N ARG A 145 5.76 26.06 -0.88
CA ARG A 145 4.81 25.57 0.14
C ARG A 145 3.35 25.63 -0.32
N ARG A 146 2.96 26.69 -1.03
CA ARG A 146 1.59 26.83 -1.59
C ARG A 146 1.32 25.91 -2.79
N ARG A 147 2.35 25.57 -3.58
CA ARG A 147 2.25 24.63 -4.73
C ARG A 147 2.15 23.15 -4.33
N GLY A 148 2.25 22.83 -3.04
CA GLY A 148 2.14 21.45 -2.52
C GLY A 148 0.71 20.94 -2.30
N VAL A 149 -0.30 21.79 -2.49
CA VAL A 149 -1.73 21.43 -2.41
C VAL A 149 -2.32 21.67 -3.79
N SER A 150 -2.68 20.58 -4.48
CA SER A 150 -3.51 20.58 -5.70
C SER A 150 -3.02 21.39 -6.91
N ALA A 151 -2.20 20.79 -7.77
CA ALA A 151 -2.25 20.95 -9.23
C ALA A 151 -1.14 20.10 -9.88
N GLY A 152 -1.52 19.07 -10.64
CA GLY A 152 -0.60 18.35 -11.52
C GLY A 152 -0.13 19.27 -12.64
N ARG A 153 1.18 19.46 -12.78
CA ARG A 153 1.76 20.11 -13.95
C ARG A 153 2.01 19.06 -15.04
N PHE A 154 1.44 19.28 -16.22
CA PHE A 154 1.79 18.57 -17.44
C PHE A 154 2.79 19.41 -18.22
N ASP A 155 3.82 18.77 -18.77
CA ASP A 155 4.78 19.43 -19.65
C ASP A 155 4.20 19.52 -21.08
N SER A 156 4.45 20.63 -21.80
CA SER A 156 3.83 20.95 -23.09
C SER A 156 4.22 20.02 -24.25
N SER A 157 5.07 19.02 -24.00
CA SER A 157 5.49 18.02 -24.98
C SER A 157 4.67 16.71 -24.95
N GLU A 158 3.77 16.52 -23.97
CA GLU A 158 3.04 15.25 -23.76
C GLU A 158 1.58 15.25 -24.24
N LEU A 159 1.03 16.36 -24.74
CA LEU A 159 -0.36 16.46 -25.21
C LEU A 159 -0.43 16.65 -26.73
N ALA A 160 -0.40 15.54 -27.47
CA ALA A 160 -0.72 15.54 -28.90
C ALA A 160 -2.25 15.56 -29.11
N THR A 161 -2.91 16.65 -28.72
CA THR A 161 -4.30 16.94 -29.10
C THR A 161 -4.34 18.12 -30.07
N PRO A 162 -5.27 18.18 -31.04
CA PRO A 162 -5.35 19.29 -32.00
C PRO A 162 -5.55 20.67 -31.33
N SER A 163 -6.03 20.67 -30.08
CA SER A 163 -6.29 21.86 -29.28
C SER A 163 -5.02 22.51 -28.73
N VAL A 164 -3.95 21.73 -28.47
CA VAL A 164 -2.66 22.23 -27.98
C VAL A 164 -1.71 22.44 -29.16
N VAL A 165 -1.22 23.67 -29.33
CA VAL A 165 -0.35 24.04 -30.45
C VAL A 165 0.93 24.71 -29.93
N PRO A 166 2.07 24.57 -30.63
CA PRO A 166 3.31 25.22 -30.22
C PRO A 166 3.10 26.73 -30.03
N PHE A 167 3.62 27.27 -28.93
CA PHE A 167 3.43 28.68 -28.57
C PHE A 167 3.93 29.64 -29.67
N ASP A 168 4.98 29.26 -30.40
CA ASP A 168 5.53 30.01 -31.53
C ASP A 168 4.57 30.17 -32.73
N ALA A 169 3.52 29.33 -32.81
CA ALA A 169 2.46 29.43 -33.81
C ALA A 169 1.35 30.43 -33.40
N LEU A 170 1.41 30.96 -32.17
CA LEU A 170 0.40 31.83 -31.59
C LEU A 170 0.91 33.28 -31.46
N ARG A 171 0.00 34.23 -31.57
CA ARG A 171 0.19 35.66 -31.30
C ARG A 171 -0.69 36.09 -30.13
N ILE A 172 -0.16 37.02 -29.34
CA ILE A 172 -0.81 37.57 -28.16
C ILE A 172 -1.76 38.71 -28.56
N ILE A 173 -3.02 38.62 -28.14
CA ILE A 173 -4.01 39.69 -28.19
C ILE A 173 -4.12 40.29 -26.80
N ARG A 174 -3.75 41.57 -26.68
CA ARG A 174 -3.74 42.26 -25.38
C ARG A 174 -5.17 42.57 -24.94
N ILE A 175 -5.50 42.09 -23.75
CA ILE A 175 -6.80 42.28 -23.10
C ILE A 175 -6.67 43.37 -22.01
N PRO A 176 -7.70 44.23 -21.81
CA PRO A 176 -7.71 45.21 -20.72
C PRO A 176 -7.51 44.56 -19.34
N GLY A 177 -6.70 45.19 -18.49
CA GLY A 177 -6.31 44.69 -17.16
C GLY A 177 -7.15 45.24 -16.01
N ASP A 178 -8.45 45.37 -16.20
CA ASP A 178 -9.39 45.35 -15.08
C ASP A 178 -9.60 43.87 -14.67
N GLY A 179 -9.99 43.58 -13.43
CA GLY A 179 -10.03 42.21 -12.86
C GLY A 179 -10.94 41.19 -13.58
N ASN A 180 -11.41 41.51 -14.79
CA ASN A 180 -12.22 40.69 -15.68
C ASN A 180 -11.42 40.13 -16.87
N CYS A 181 -10.10 40.36 -16.95
CA CYS A 181 -9.22 39.96 -18.05
C CYS A 181 -9.37 38.48 -18.50
N PHE A 182 -9.64 37.56 -17.58
CA PHE A 182 -9.91 36.15 -17.91
C PHE A 182 -11.15 36.00 -18.82
N PHE A 183 -12.26 36.61 -18.43
CA PHE A 183 -13.52 36.50 -19.18
C PHE A 183 -13.45 37.24 -20.51
N TYR A 184 -12.75 38.37 -20.58
CA TYR A 184 -12.50 39.05 -21.85
C TYR A 184 -11.65 38.21 -22.81
N ALA A 185 -10.63 37.50 -22.31
CA ALA A 185 -9.81 36.62 -23.13
C ALA A 185 -10.59 35.40 -23.66
N VAL A 186 -11.57 34.90 -22.89
CA VAL A 186 -12.49 33.84 -23.32
C VAL A 186 -13.49 34.39 -24.36
N CYS A 187 -14.19 35.48 -24.05
CA CYS A 187 -15.20 36.08 -24.94
C CYS A 187 -14.62 36.48 -26.30
N ASP A 188 -13.39 37.01 -26.35
CA ASP A 188 -12.67 37.25 -27.60
C ASP A 188 -12.72 36.00 -28.50
N GLN A 189 -12.41 34.83 -27.95
CA GLN A 189 -12.32 33.57 -28.69
C GLN A 189 -13.65 32.86 -28.94
N LEU A 190 -14.73 33.30 -28.32
CA LEU A 190 -16.09 32.80 -28.56
C LEU A 190 -16.83 33.58 -29.66
N GLN A 191 -16.27 34.67 -30.19
CA GLN A 191 -16.85 35.42 -31.31
C GLN A 191 -17.05 34.52 -32.54
N GLY A 192 -18.24 34.56 -33.12
CA GLY A 192 -18.63 33.69 -34.26
C GLY A 192 -19.05 32.26 -33.86
N THR A 193 -19.14 31.95 -32.57
CA THR A 193 -19.68 30.68 -32.06
C THR A 193 -21.10 30.88 -31.50
N PRO A 194 -21.91 29.80 -31.33
CA PRO A 194 -23.22 29.90 -30.68
C PRO A 194 -23.20 30.42 -29.23
N LEU A 195 -22.01 30.56 -28.63
CA LEU A 195 -21.78 31.02 -27.26
C LEU A 195 -21.25 32.47 -27.20
N GLU A 196 -21.33 33.21 -28.31
CA GLU A 196 -20.90 34.61 -28.36
C GLU A 196 -21.70 35.47 -27.38
N THR A 197 -21.00 36.09 -26.42
CA THR A 197 -21.61 36.90 -25.36
C THR A 197 -20.55 37.83 -24.75
N ASP A 198 -20.97 38.86 -24.03
CA ASP A 198 -20.06 39.75 -23.30
C ASP A 198 -19.59 39.12 -21.97
N ALA A 199 -18.50 39.65 -21.39
CA ALA A 199 -17.86 39.07 -20.22
C ALA A 199 -18.75 39.07 -18.96
N ALA A 200 -19.65 40.05 -18.81
CA ALA A 200 -20.56 40.10 -17.67
C ALA A 200 -21.66 39.05 -17.82
N SER A 201 -22.18 38.90 -19.04
CA SER A 201 -23.16 37.86 -19.39
C SER A 201 -22.58 36.44 -19.27
N LEU A 202 -21.35 36.21 -19.77
CA LEU A 202 -20.66 34.92 -19.64
C LEU A 202 -20.45 34.53 -18.18
N ARG A 203 -20.05 35.50 -17.35
CA ARG A 203 -19.86 35.29 -15.91
C ARG A 203 -21.18 34.92 -15.24
N HIS A 204 -22.24 35.69 -15.50
CA HIS A 204 -23.56 35.44 -14.90
C HIS A 204 -24.08 34.05 -15.27
N GLU A 205 -23.94 33.65 -16.55
CA GLU A 205 -24.36 32.34 -17.01
C GLU A 205 -23.50 31.21 -16.42
N LEU A 206 -22.18 31.40 -16.29
CA LEU A 206 -21.30 30.44 -15.63
C LEU A 206 -21.73 30.23 -14.18
N THR A 207 -21.97 31.30 -13.42
CA THR A 207 -22.44 31.22 -12.02
C THR A 207 -23.75 30.46 -11.93
N SER A 208 -24.72 30.75 -12.80
CA SER A 208 -26.02 30.06 -12.82
C SER A 208 -25.88 28.56 -13.08
N ARG A 209 -25.06 28.16 -14.08
CA ARG A 209 -24.83 26.75 -14.41
C ARG A 209 -24.03 26.02 -13.32
N VAL A 210 -23.03 26.67 -12.72
CA VAL A 210 -22.22 26.12 -11.63
C VAL A 210 -23.09 25.82 -10.41
N VAL A 211 -24.01 26.71 -10.03
CA VAL A 211 -24.97 26.46 -8.94
C VAL A 211 -25.84 25.23 -9.23
N GLN A 212 -26.25 25.01 -10.48
CA GLN A 212 -27.08 23.86 -10.88
C GLN A 212 -26.32 22.52 -10.82
N ILE A 213 -25.04 22.50 -11.23
CA ILE A 213 -24.23 21.28 -11.25
C ILE A 213 -23.47 21.02 -9.94
N MET A 214 -23.48 21.98 -9.00
CA MET A 214 -22.74 21.87 -7.73
C MET A 214 -23.05 20.60 -6.93
N PRO A 215 -24.33 20.16 -6.80
CA PRO A 215 -24.65 18.92 -6.10
C PRO A 215 -23.99 17.68 -6.74
N GLU A 216 -23.96 17.62 -8.08
CA GLU A 216 -23.30 16.53 -8.82
C GLU A 216 -21.78 16.56 -8.64
N LEU A 217 -21.18 17.75 -8.62
CA LEU A 217 -19.74 17.92 -8.39
C LEU A 217 -19.33 17.50 -6.97
N ILE A 218 -20.21 17.72 -5.99
CA ILE A 218 -20.02 17.27 -4.62
C ILE A 218 -20.13 15.75 -4.53
N GLU A 219 -21.16 15.16 -5.15
CA GLU A 219 -21.36 13.71 -5.17
C GLU A 219 -20.23 12.96 -5.88
N GLN A 220 -19.69 13.54 -6.96
CA GLN A 220 -18.54 13.00 -7.70
C GLN A 220 -17.19 13.29 -7.01
N GLY A 221 -17.19 14.00 -5.87
CA GLY A 221 -15.99 14.30 -5.09
C GLY A 221 -15.05 15.32 -5.72
N PHE A 222 -15.51 16.09 -6.71
CA PHE A 222 -14.75 17.18 -7.32
C PHE A 222 -14.72 18.44 -6.45
N VAL A 223 -15.77 18.67 -5.65
CA VAL A 223 -15.88 19.82 -4.73
C VAL A 223 -16.31 19.31 -3.36
N LEU A 224 -15.63 19.72 -2.28
CA LEU A 224 -16.05 19.40 -0.92
C LEU A 224 -17.26 20.26 -0.52
N PRO A 225 -18.26 19.71 0.21
CA PRO A 225 -19.45 20.45 0.60
C PRO A 225 -19.14 21.77 1.32
N GLU A 226 -18.12 21.79 2.18
CA GLU A 226 -17.69 23.00 2.91
C GLU A 226 -17.11 24.12 2.03
N ASN A 227 -16.70 23.81 0.79
CA ASN A 227 -16.12 24.78 -0.15
C ASN A 227 -17.15 25.27 -1.19
N ALA A 228 -18.33 24.65 -1.25
CA ALA A 228 -19.33 24.93 -2.28
C ALA A 228 -19.82 26.40 -2.21
N ASP A 229 -20.15 26.87 -1.01
CA ASP A 229 -20.61 28.25 -0.79
C ASP A 229 -19.50 29.26 -1.11
N PHE A 230 -18.25 28.97 -0.73
CA PHE A 230 -17.10 29.81 -1.10
C PHE A 230 -16.88 29.88 -2.62
N ILE A 231 -17.01 28.76 -3.34
CA ILE A 231 -16.85 28.71 -4.79
C ILE A 231 -17.97 29.49 -5.50
N VAL A 232 -19.20 29.45 -4.99
CA VAL A 232 -20.34 30.20 -5.52
C VAL A 232 -20.26 31.70 -5.19
N ASP A 233 -19.92 32.05 -3.94
CA ASP A 233 -20.02 33.44 -3.43
C ASP A 233 -18.77 34.28 -3.72
N SER A 234 -17.58 33.68 -3.74
CA SER A 234 -16.29 34.41 -3.82
C SER A 234 -15.74 34.50 -5.24
N SER A 235 -16.06 33.53 -6.10
CA SER A 235 -15.37 33.34 -7.37
C SER A 235 -15.93 34.19 -8.52
N PHE A 236 -17.00 34.95 -8.30
CA PHE A 236 -17.72 35.68 -9.36
C PHE A 236 -18.06 37.14 -9.02
N SER A 237 -17.48 37.70 -7.96
CA SER A 237 -17.61 39.13 -7.65
C SER A 237 -16.84 40.00 -8.66
N GLU A 238 -17.32 41.21 -8.95
CA GLU A 238 -16.62 42.14 -9.86
C GLU A 238 -15.24 42.54 -9.30
N GLY A 239 -14.19 42.36 -10.11
CA GLY A 239 -12.82 42.75 -9.76
C GLY A 239 -12.01 41.71 -8.99
N THR A 240 -12.55 40.51 -8.76
CA THR A 240 -11.86 39.41 -8.05
C THR A 240 -11.13 38.49 -9.03
N TYR A 241 -9.90 38.09 -8.70
CA TYR A 241 -9.11 37.15 -9.51
C TYR A 241 -9.78 35.77 -9.58
N VAL A 242 -9.81 35.15 -10.77
CA VAL A 242 -10.45 33.86 -11.01
C VAL A 242 -9.56 32.74 -10.41
N PRO A 243 -10.03 32.00 -9.40
CA PRO A 243 -9.30 30.87 -8.83
C PRO A 243 -9.07 29.74 -9.85
N ASP A 244 -7.98 28.97 -9.69
CA ASP A 244 -7.59 27.88 -10.61
C ASP A 244 -8.69 26.80 -10.73
N GLU A 245 -9.57 26.70 -9.72
CA GLU A 245 -10.70 25.79 -9.64
C GLU A 245 -11.87 26.17 -10.57
N VAL A 246 -11.95 27.41 -11.04
CA VAL A 246 -13.02 27.89 -11.94
C VAL A 246 -12.74 27.53 -13.40
N VAL A 247 -11.47 27.37 -13.76
CA VAL A 247 -11.04 27.07 -15.13
C VAL A 247 -11.62 25.74 -15.68
N PRO A 248 -11.62 24.63 -14.91
CA PRO A 248 -12.28 23.39 -15.34
C PRO A 248 -13.81 23.49 -15.43
N LEU A 249 -14.43 24.33 -14.59
CA LEU A 249 -15.88 24.51 -14.59
C LEU A 249 -16.36 25.17 -15.89
N LEU A 250 -15.60 26.13 -16.42
CA LEU A 250 -15.93 26.78 -17.69
C LEU A 250 -15.90 25.78 -18.86
N SER A 251 -14.90 24.91 -18.93
CA SER A 251 -14.83 23.85 -19.95
C SER A 251 -16.02 22.89 -19.89
N ARG A 252 -16.48 22.55 -18.68
CA ARG A 252 -17.59 21.60 -18.45
C ARG A 252 -18.97 22.23 -18.65
N CYS A 253 -19.17 23.48 -18.23
CA CYS A 253 -20.45 24.18 -18.35
C CYS A 253 -20.76 24.62 -19.78
N PHE A 254 -19.73 24.91 -20.58
CA PHE A 254 -19.88 25.49 -21.92
C PHE A 254 -19.37 24.57 -23.05
N ASN A 255 -18.90 23.36 -22.73
CA ASN A 255 -18.39 22.40 -23.69
C ASN A 255 -17.30 22.97 -24.62
N VAL A 256 -16.36 23.69 -24.02
CA VAL A 256 -15.20 24.28 -24.71
C VAL A 256 -13.91 23.61 -24.24
N ASP A 257 -12.97 23.42 -25.16
CA ASP A 257 -11.60 23.08 -24.80
C ASP A 257 -10.90 24.35 -24.36
N LEU A 258 -10.20 24.33 -23.22
CA LEU A 258 -9.50 25.50 -22.71
C LEU A 258 -8.05 25.17 -22.40
N VAL A 259 -7.12 25.93 -22.98
CA VAL A 259 -5.67 25.78 -22.83
C VAL A 259 -5.07 27.07 -22.29
N ILE A 260 -4.38 26.99 -21.15
CA ILE A 260 -3.66 28.12 -20.56
C ILE A 260 -2.15 27.92 -20.76
N TYR A 261 -1.50 28.88 -21.41
CA TYR A 261 -0.05 28.93 -21.62
C TYR A 261 0.61 29.87 -20.61
N GLN A 262 1.89 29.61 -20.32
CA GLN A 262 2.80 30.50 -19.61
C GLN A 262 3.72 31.23 -20.60
N GLU A 263 4.37 32.33 -20.17
CA GLU A 263 5.28 33.12 -21.04
C GLU A 263 6.44 32.33 -21.64
N ASN A 264 6.87 31.25 -20.96
CA ASN A 264 7.93 30.36 -21.44
C ASN A 264 7.43 29.31 -22.46
N GLY A 265 6.16 29.39 -22.89
CA GLY A 265 5.55 28.48 -23.85
C GLY A 265 5.06 27.15 -23.28
N THR A 266 5.20 26.91 -21.97
CA THR A 266 4.65 25.70 -21.34
C THR A 266 3.16 25.82 -21.10
N VAL A 267 2.41 24.74 -21.29
CA VAL A 267 0.97 24.68 -21.00
C VAL A 267 0.82 24.52 -19.49
N LEU A 268 0.25 25.53 -18.84
CA LEU A 268 -0.03 25.51 -17.41
C LEU A 268 -1.19 24.56 -17.09
N GLN A 269 -2.25 24.62 -17.90
CA GLN A 269 -3.48 23.88 -17.67
C GLN A 269 -4.18 23.61 -19.00
N TYR A 270 -4.72 22.40 -19.16
CA TYR A 270 -5.56 22.01 -20.28
C TYR A 270 -6.82 21.32 -19.77
N CYS A 271 -7.98 21.86 -20.12
CA CYS A 271 -9.30 21.32 -19.79
C CYS A 271 -10.00 20.89 -21.07
N MET A 272 -10.36 19.61 -21.15
CA MET A 272 -11.07 19.02 -22.29
C MET A 272 -12.57 19.09 -22.10
N SER A 273 -13.27 19.46 -23.17
CA SER A 273 -14.73 19.40 -23.20
C SER A 273 -15.24 17.96 -23.07
N PRO A 274 -16.35 17.73 -22.35
CA PRO A 274 -17.09 16.46 -22.40
C PRO A 274 -17.68 16.14 -23.77
N LEU A 275 -17.86 17.14 -24.65
CA LEU A 275 -18.41 17.00 -25.98
C LEU A 275 -17.28 16.89 -27.03
N GLN A 276 -17.38 15.93 -27.95
CA GLN A 276 -16.46 15.81 -29.08
C GLN A 276 -17.22 15.80 -30.42
N PRO A 277 -16.97 16.77 -31.32
CA PRO A 277 -16.04 17.89 -31.19
C PRO A 277 -16.51 18.98 -30.19
N PRO A 278 -15.58 19.73 -29.56
CA PRO A 278 -15.95 20.84 -28.66
C PRO A 278 -16.58 21.99 -29.45
N ILE A 279 -17.36 22.83 -28.76
CA ILE A 279 -18.02 24.00 -29.38
C ILE A 279 -16.98 25.04 -29.81
N ALA A 280 -15.93 25.22 -29.00
CA ALA A 280 -14.83 26.12 -29.28
C ALA A 280 -13.54 25.64 -28.59
N ILE A 281 -12.39 26.10 -29.09
CA ILE A 281 -11.08 25.90 -28.45
C ILE A 281 -10.53 27.27 -28.05
N VAL A 282 -10.41 27.49 -26.75
CA VAL A 282 -9.99 28.75 -26.14
C VAL A 282 -8.54 28.62 -25.66
N ARG A 283 -7.65 29.51 -26.11
CA ARG A 283 -6.22 29.53 -25.78
C ARG A 283 -5.84 30.84 -25.11
N ILE A 284 -5.37 30.81 -23.89
CA ILE A 284 -5.14 32.01 -23.07
C ILE A 284 -3.70 32.00 -22.55
N LEU A 285 -3.07 33.15 -22.47
CA LEU A 285 -1.77 33.34 -21.83
C LEU A 285 -1.98 33.92 -20.43
N LEU A 286 -1.39 33.28 -19.41
CA LEU A 286 -1.33 33.83 -18.06
C LEU A 286 0.04 34.47 -17.81
N ARG A 287 0.04 35.76 -17.46
CA ARG A 287 1.24 36.54 -17.13
C ARG A 287 1.12 37.19 -15.76
N HIS A 288 1.87 36.68 -14.79
CA HIS A 288 1.80 37.09 -13.38
C HIS A 288 0.38 36.90 -12.82
N GLU A 289 -0.50 37.88 -12.99
CA GLU A 289 -1.90 37.88 -12.55
C GLU A 289 -2.87 38.40 -13.64
N HIS A 290 -2.41 38.50 -14.90
CA HIS A 290 -3.18 39.02 -16.03
C HIS A 290 -3.34 37.98 -17.14
N TYR A 291 -4.56 37.86 -17.68
CA TYR A 291 -4.89 36.94 -18.76
C TYR A 291 -4.98 37.67 -20.11
N GLU A 292 -4.43 37.05 -21.15
CA GLU A 292 -4.47 37.55 -22.52
C GLU A 292 -4.93 36.47 -23.50
N SER A 293 -5.61 36.86 -24.58
CA SER A 293 -6.08 35.90 -25.60
C SER A 293 -4.93 35.52 -26.54
N LEU A 294 -4.85 34.25 -26.96
CA LEU A 294 -3.89 33.75 -27.94
C LEU A 294 -4.60 33.32 -29.22
N ARG A 295 -4.20 33.91 -30.35
CA ARG A 295 -4.71 33.56 -31.69
C ARG A 295 -3.58 33.03 -32.57
N PHE A 296 -3.89 32.35 -33.67
CA PHE A 296 -2.84 31.97 -34.61
C PHE A 296 -2.16 33.19 -35.24
N ALA A 297 -0.83 33.14 -35.37
CA ALA A 297 -0.02 34.25 -35.87
C ALA A 297 -0.28 34.57 -37.35
N ASN A 298 -0.66 33.57 -38.15
CA ASN A 298 -1.12 33.72 -39.53
C ASN A 298 -2.63 33.46 -39.59
N PRO A 299 -3.42 34.29 -40.30
CA PRO A 299 -4.80 33.95 -40.57
C PRO A 299 -4.80 32.71 -41.48
N ILE A 300 -5.37 31.61 -41.00
CA ILE A 300 -5.90 30.58 -41.91
C ILE A 300 -6.94 31.31 -42.77
N PRO A 301 -6.97 31.15 -44.10
CA PRO A 301 -7.95 31.83 -44.93
C PRO A 301 -9.35 31.50 -44.41
N VAL A 302 -10.10 32.53 -44.03
CA VAL A 302 -11.53 32.43 -43.80
C VAL A 302 -12.16 32.07 -45.13
N SER A 303 -12.67 30.85 -45.28
CA SER A 303 -13.61 30.54 -46.33
C SER A 303 -14.98 31.06 -45.91
N GLU A 304 -15.31 32.28 -46.32
CA GLU A 304 -16.70 32.78 -46.41
C GLU A 304 -17.02 33.06 -47.89
N PRO A 305 -18.29 33.22 -48.27
CA PRO A 305 -19.30 32.19 -48.47
C PRO A 305 -19.62 32.07 -49.97
N ILE A 306 -19.78 30.87 -50.51
CA ILE A 306 -20.29 30.74 -51.89
C ILE A 306 -21.82 30.72 -51.80
N VAL A 307 -22.43 31.90 -52.00
CA VAL A 307 -23.84 32.03 -52.35
C VAL A 307 -23.93 32.54 -53.78
N ASP A 308 -24.57 31.72 -54.59
CA ASP A 308 -25.30 31.95 -55.85
C ASP A 308 -24.58 32.49 -57.08
N ALA A 309 -24.29 31.55 -57.99
CA ALA A 309 -24.57 31.72 -59.41
C ALA A 309 -24.89 30.34 -60.05
N GLU A 310 -26.20 30.09 -60.17
CA GLU A 310 -26.96 29.30 -61.15
C GLU A 310 -26.33 28.08 -61.86
N GLU A 311 -27.14 27.00 -61.85
CA GLU A 311 -27.01 25.75 -62.62
C GLU A 311 -26.52 25.95 -64.08
N PRO A 312 -25.82 24.94 -64.62
CA PRO A 312 -26.54 24.16 -65.62
C PRO A 312 -26.50 22.66 -65.35
N ARG A 313 -27.72 22.14 -65.43
CA ARG A 313 -28.12 20.74 -65.45
C ARG A 313 -27.44 19.94 -66.56
N LEU A 314 -27.32 18.64 -66.25
CA LEU A 314 -27.50 17.51 -67.14
C LEU A 314 -26.58 17.44 -68.37
N THR A 315 -25.63 16.50 -68.31
CA THR A 315 -25.57 15.45 -69.34
C THR A 315 -25.19 14.12 -68.71
N GLN A 316 -26.14 13.20 -68.77
CA GLN A 316 -25.92 11.77 -68.64
C GLN A 316 -25.02 11.27 -69.77
N GLN A 317 -24.44 10.09 -69.53
CA GLN A 317 -23.71 9.21 -70.46
C GLN A 317 -22.22 9.54 -70.57
N SER A 318 -21.29 8.62 -70.28
CA SER A 318 -21.33 7.21 -70.63
C SER A 318 -20.57 6.33 -69.64
N ALA A 319 -21.19 5.19 -69.35
CA ALA A 319 -20.60 4.06 -68.66
C ALA A 319 -19.30 3.59 -69.33
N CYS A 320 -18.30 3.26 -68.52
CA CYS A 320 -17.26 2.32 -68.92
C CYS A 320 -17.01 1.30 -67.79
N HIS A 321 -17.77 0.22 -67.91
CA HIS A 321 -17.38 -1.16 -67.63
C HIS A 321 -16.95 -1.50 -66.20
N PHE A 322 -17.91 -2.07 -65.47
CA PHE A 322 -17.72 -3.34 -64.79
C PHE A 322 -17.01 -4.33 -65.74
N GLY A 323 -15.69 -4.34 -65.71
CA GLY A 323 -14.93 -5.58 -65.91
C GLY A 323 -15.24 -6.47 -64.71
N ALA A 324 -15.55 -7.74 -64.96
CA ALA A 324 -15.75 -8.74 -63.93
C ALA A 324 -14.69 -8.57 -62.83
N ARG A 325 -15.14 -8.49 -61.56
CA ARG A 325 -14.25 -8.63 -60.41
C ARG A 325 -13.36 -9.85 -60.70
N PRO A 326 -12.02 -9.72 -60.70
CA PRO A 326 -11.20 -10.91 -60.51
C PRO A 326 -11.69 -11.53 -59.20
N ALA A 327 -11.82 -12.86 -59.16
CA ALA A 327 -12.16 -13.59 -57.95
C ALA A 327 -11.40 -12.96 -56.78
N GLN A 328 -12.10 -12.57 -55.70
CA GLN A 328 -11.49 -12.02 -54.49
C GLN A 328 -10.25 -12.87 -54.19
N GLU A 329 -9.05 -12.31 -54.40
CA GLU A 329 -7.83 -13.03 -54.07
C GLU A 329 -7.92 -13.31 -52.57
N ARG A 330 -7.93 -14.60 -52.23
CA ARG A 330 -7.97 -15.00 -50.83
C ARG A 330 -6.75 -14.35 -50.17
N PRO A 331 -6.92 -13.57 -49.09
CA PRO A 331 -5.80 -12.95 -48.42
C PRO A 331 -4.80 -14.04 -48.03
N GLU A 332 -3.51 -13.77 -48.26
CA GLU A 332 -2.45 -14.74 -47.99
C GLU A 332 -2.55 -15.27 -46.56
N ARG A 333 -2.34 -16.57 -46.45
CA ARG A 333 -2.47 -17.26 -45.17
C ARG A 333 -1.18 -17.08 -44.38
N ILE A 334 -1.30 -16.48 -43.19
CA ILE A 334 -0.16 -16.30 -42.29
C ILE A 334 0.12 -17.63 -41.58
N ILE A 335 1.04 -18.42 -42.13
CA ILE A 335 1.51 -19.66 -41.49
C ILE A 335 2.56 -19.31 -40.44
N ARG A 336 2.28 -19.65 -39.18
CA ARG A 336 3.17 -19.34 -38.05
C ARG A 336 3.86 -20.62 -37.56
N PRO A 337 5.19 -20.63 -37.39
CA PRO A 337 5.92 -21.85 -37.02
C PRO A 337 5.59 -22.26 -35.58
N GLU A 338 5.11 -23.51 -35.43
CA GLU A 338 4.86 -24.10 -34.11
C GLU A 338 6.20 -24.26 -33.36
N ALA A 339 6.18 -23.86 -32.08
CA ALA A 339 7.28 -24.07 -31.18
C ALA A 339 6.78 -24.89 -29.98
N PRO A 340 7.59 -25.78 -29.40
CA PRO A 340 7.13 -26.57 -28.27
C PRO A 340 6.81 -25.67 -27.06
N ALA A 341 5.82 -26.07 -26.27
CA ALA A 341 5.52 -25.42 -25.01
C ALA A 341 6.79 -25.40 -24.13
N HIS A 342 7.07 -24.24 -23.51
CA HIS A 342 8.18 -24.06 -22.60
C HIS A 342 8.01 -25.02 -21.43
N ASN A 343 8.97 -25.92 -21.25
CA ASN A 343 8.99 -26.86 -20.15
C ASN A 343 9.97 -26.36 -19.09
N CYS A 344 9.49 -26.15 -17.85
CA CYS A 344 10.36 -25.74 -16.75
C CYS A 344 11.21 -26.89 -16.17
N GLY A 345 11.03 -28.10 -16.68
CA GLY A 345 11.66 -29.31 -16.18
C GLY A 345 11.02 -29.85 -14.89
N PRO A 346 11.45 -31.03 -14.44
CA PRO A 346 11.01 -31.59 -13.17
C PRO A 346 11.53 -30.79 -11.96
N MET A 347 10.80 -30.89 -10.83
CA MET A 347 11.26 -30.41 -9.53
C MET A 347 12.05 -31.52 -8.81
N ASP A 348 13.19 -31.91 -9.36
CA ASP A 348 13.98 -33.06 -8.89
C ASP A 348 15.36 -32.69 -8.36
N ARG A 349 15.77 -31.42 -8.48
CA ARG A 349 17.09 -30.98 -8.02
C ARG A 349 17.08 -30.78 -6.51
N ALA A 350 17.50 -31.82 -5.79
CA ALA A 350 17.66 -31.78 -4.34
C ALA A 350 18.76 -30.80 -3.91
N CYS A 351 18.49 -30.03 -2.86
CA CYS A 351 19.49 -29.19 -2.21
C CYS A 351 20.46 -30.03 -1.38
N ASP A 352 21.76 -29.88 -1.64
CA ASP A 352 22.84 -30.61 -0.94
C ASP A 352 22.87 -30.39 0.58
N GLN A 353 22.22 -29.34 1.09
CA GLN A 353 22.27 -28.94 2.51
C GLN A 353 21.00 -29.32 3.29
N CYS A 354 19.84 -29.32 2.65
CA CYS A 354 18.55 -29.54 3.35
C CYS A 354 17.59 -30.50 2.65
N GLY A 355 17.99 -31.09 1.52
CA GLY A 355 17.18 -32.05 0.75
C GLY A 355 15.95 -31.44 0.06
N ALA A 356 15.77 -30.12 0.10
CA ALA A 356 14.65 -29.46 -0.57
C ALA A 356 14.71 -29.62 -2.09
N LEU A 357 13.59 -29.99 -2.70
CA LEU A 357 13.44 -30.16 -4.14
C LEU A 357 13.22 -28.79 -4.81
N LEU A 358 14.07 -28.50 -5.80
CA LEU A 358 14.07 -27.27 -6.56
C LEU A 358 13.88 -27.57 -8.04
N TRP A 359 13.28 -26.63 -8.77
CA TRP A 359 13.40 -26.60 -10.22
C TRP A 359 14.80 -26.18 -10.64
N CYS A 360 15.20 -26.52 -11.87
CA CYS A 360 16.52 -26.22 -12.41
C CYS A 360 16.84 -24.71 -12.43
N SER A 361 15.83 -23.87 -12.69
CA SER A 361 15.94 -22.41 -12.79
C SER A 361 16.00 -21.68 -11.45
N GLU A 362 15.61 -22.34 -10.35
CA GLU A 362 15.62 -21.73 -9.03
C GLU A 362 17.03 -21.59 -8.47
N THR A 363 17.26 -20.69 -7.51
CA THR A 363 18.57 -20.56 -6.88
C THR A 363 18.71 -21.49 -5.68
N ARG A 364 19.92 -21.99 -5.42
CA ARG A 364 20.21 -22.78 -4.19
C ARG A 364 20.04 -21.98 -2.89
N ASN A 365 19.89 -20.65 -2.96
CA ASN A 365 19.59 -19.81 -1.81
C ASN A 365 18.10 -19.85 -1.41
N PHE A 366 17.22 -20.31 -2.29
CA PHE A 366 15.77 -20.21 -2.13
C PHE A 366 15.22 -21.01 -0.94
N CYS A 367 15.77 -22.21 -0.68
CA CYS A 367 15.29 -23.10 0.37
C CYS A 367 15.86 -22.79 1.77
N CYS A 368 17.14 -23.10 2.00
CA CYS A 368 17.78 -23.01 3.32
C CYS A 368 18.87 -21.92 3.39
N ALA A 369 18.90 -21.00 2.41
CA ALA A 369 19.95 -19.99 2.27
C ALA A 369 21.37 -20.58 2.32
N LYS A 370 21.61 -21.69 1.59
CA LYS A 370 22.86 -22.49 1.59
C LYS A 370 23.20 -23.08 2.97
N GLY A 371 22.24 -23.77 3.58
CA GLY A 371 22.42 -24.49 4.86
C GLY A 371 22.41 -23.59 6.10
N LYS A 372 22.15 -22.29 5.94
CA LYS A 372 22.13 -21.32 7.03
C LYS A 372 20.85 -21.36 7.86
N VAL A 373 19.75 -21.73 7.23
CA VAL A 373 18.46 -21.94 7.92
C VAL A 373 18.36 -23.42 8.27
N LYS A 374 18.27 -23.72 9.57
CA LYS A 374 18.07 -25.07 10.11
C LYS A 374 16.81 -25.05 10.96
N LEU A 375 15.78 -25.75 10.51
CA LEU A 375 14.51 -25.87 11.23
C LEU A 375 14.45 -27.26 11.89
N PRO A 376 13.84 -27.39 13.08
CA PRO A 376 13.63 -28.68 13.71
C PRO A 376 12.69 -29.54 12.87
N SER A 377 12.92 -30.85 12.86
CA SER A 377 12.00 -31.81 12.25
C SER A 377 10.73 -31.92 13.09
N ARG A 378 9.56 -31.91 12.43
CA ARG A 378 8.26 -32.10 13.10
C ARG A 378 7.87 -33.57 13.09
N THR A 379 7.41 -34.07 14.22
CA THR A 379 6.78 -35.38 14.34
C THR A 379 5.28 -35.22 14.21
N VAL A 380 4.59 -36.23 13.69
CA VAL A 380 3.14 -36.19 13.55
C VAL A 380 2.58 -37.48 14.14
N PRO A 381 1.57 -37.42 15.02
CA PRO A 381 0.93 -38.62 15.54
C PRO A 381 0.39 -39.49 14.38
N GLN A 382 0.58 -40.81 14.48
CA GLN A 382 0.31 -41.74 13.39
C GLN A 382 -1.14 -41.65 12.88
N VAL A 383 -2.11 -41.52 13.79
CA VAL A 383 -3.54 -41.38 13.45
C VAL A 383 -3.79 -40.15 12.56
N LEU A 384 -3.17 -39.01 12.90
CA LEU A 384 -3.29 -37.79 12.10
C LEU A 384 -2.57 -37.94 10.75
N ALA A 385 -1.41 -38.61 10.72
CA ALA A 385 -0.72 -38.92 9.47
C ALA A 385 -1.59 -39.80 8.55
N ASP A 386 -2.27 -40.81 9.08
CA ASP A 386 -3.16 -41.68 8.30
C ASP A 386 -4.39 -40.93 7.76
N LEU A 387 -4.93 -39.95 8.51
CA LEU A 387 -5.96 -39.04 8.03
C LEU A 387 -5.48 -38.24 6.82
N TYR A 388 -4.31 -37.61 6.90
CA TYR A 388 -3.73 -36.84 5.79
C TYR A 388 -3.36 -37.70 4.58
N LEU A 389 -2.84 -38.90 4.80
CA LEU A 389 -2.38 -39.82 3.74
C LEU A 389 -3.51 -40.58 3.04
N GLY A 390 -4.77 -40.41 3.48
CA GLY A 390 -5.90 -41.13 2.88
C GLY A 390 -6.03 -42.58 3.33
N ARG A 391 -5.36 -42.97 4.43
CA ARG A 391 -5.33 -44.35 4.94
C ARG A 391 -6.41 -44.63 5.99
N HIS A 392 -7.07 -43.58 6.47
CA HIS A 392 -8.17 -43.69 7.43
C HIS A 392 -9.53 -43.61 6.75
N ARG A 393 -10.55 -44.31 7.27
CA ARG A 393 -11.91 -44.34 6.69
C ARG A 393 -12.56 -42.95 6.59
N MET A 394 -12.17 -42.02 7.46
CA MET A 394 -12.69 -40.65 7.51
C MET A 394 -11.78 -39.62 6.81
N SER A 395 -10.72 -40.04 6.11
CA SER A 395 -9.77 -39.11 5.46
C SER A 395 -10.44 -38.17 4.45
N ALA A 396 -11.39 -38.65 3.66
CA ALA A 396 -12.08 -37.82 2.67
C ALA A 396 -12.91 -36.71 3.34
N GLU A 397 -13.62 -37.05 4.42
CA GLU A 397 -14.35 -36.10 5.26
C GLU A 397 -13.40 -35.07 5.88
N PHE A 398 -12.35 -35.56 6.54
CA PHE A 398 -11.34 -34.75 7.21
C PHE A 398 -10.75 -33.72 6.26
N LEU A 399 -10.24 -34.13 5.10
CA LEU A 399 -9.59 -33.24 4.14
C LEU A 399 -10.56 -32.25 3.46
N THR A 400 -11.84 -32.62 3.33
CA THR A 400 -12.88 -31.74 2.77
C THR A 400 -13.23 -30.62 3.74
N ASN A 401 -13.34 -30.95 5.03
CA ASN A 401 -13.78 -30.05 6.10
C ASN A 401 -12.67 -29.62 7.06
N ILE A 402 -11.39 -29.79 6.66
CA ILE A 402 -10.22 -29.62 7.55
C ILE A 402 -10.15 -28.25 8.23
N ARG A 403 -10.60 -27.19 7.54
CA ARG A 403 -10.67 -25.84 8.14
C ARG A 403 -11.71 -25.77 9.25
N SER A 404 -12.86 -26.41 9.08
CA SER A 404 -13.90 -26.49 10.11
C SER A 404 -13.44 -27.32 11.31
N TYR A 405 -12.72 -28.43 11.07
CA TYR A 405 -12.10 -29.19 12.16
C TYR A 405 -11.03 -28.37 12.89
N ASN A 406 -10.16 -27.66 12.18
CA ASN A 406 -9.15 -26.80 12.80
C ASN A 406 -9.82 -25.68 13.63
N SER A 407 -10.82 -24.99 13.08
CA SER A 407 -11.56 -23.96 13.81
C SER A 407 -12.37 -24.49 15.00
N ALA A 408 -12.76 -25.77 15.01
CA ALA A 408 -13.40 -26.36 16.19
C ALA A 408 -12.38 -26.68 17.30
N LEU A 409 -11.10 -26.84 16.95
CA LEU A 409 -10.04 -27.31 17.85
C LEU A 409 -8.99 -26.23 18.16
N HIS A 410 -8.96 -25.11 17.46
CA HIS A 410 -7.96 -24.06 17.69
C HIS A 410 -8.09 -23.46 19.10
N LEU A 411 -6.96 -23.02 19.63
CA LEU A 411 -6.89 -22.44 20.97
C LEU A 411 -7.15 -20.92 20.93
N THR A 412 -7.01 -20.31 19.76
CA THR A 412 -7.23 -18.89 19.49
C THR A 412 -8.42 -18.67 18.58
N SER A 413 -8.81 -17.42 18.38
CA SER A 413 -9.75 -17.03 17.33
C SER A 413 -9.04 -16.18 16.27
N LEU A 414 -9.30 -16.47 15.00
CA LEU A 414 -8.80 -15.68 13.88
C LEU A 414 -9.70 -14.47 13.62
N GLY A 415 -9.25 -13.28 14.03
CA GLY A 415 -9.89 -12.01 13.73
C GLY A 415 -9.51 -11.49 12.35
N ALA A 416 -10.36 -11.73 11.34
CA ALA A 416 -10.22 -11.16 10.00
C ALA A 416 -11.58 -11.05 9.29
N LYS A 417 -11.76 -10.05 8.41
CA LYS A 417 -12.98 -9.93 7.60
C LYS A 417 -12.87 -10.82 6.37
N LEU A 418 -13.46 -12.00 6.44
CA LEU A 418 -13.56 -12.95 5.32
C LEU A 418 -14.33 -12.31 4.15
N ARG A 419 -13.74 -12.32 2.95
CA ARG A 419 -14.45 -11.89 1.72
C ARG A 419 -15.02 -13.09 1.00
N LEU A 420 -16.34 -13.13 0.88
CA LEU A 420 -17.04 -14.10 0.04
C LEU A 420 -17.19 -13.50 -1.35
N VAL A 421 -16.65 -14.17 -2.36
CA VAL A 421 -16.83 -13.80 -3.77
C VAL A 421 -17.98 -14.64 -4.33
N PRO A 422 -19.03 -14.05 -4.93
CA PRO A 422 -20.12 -14.79 -5.54
C PRO A 422 -19.64 -15.76 -6.62
N GLY A 423 -20.24 -16.95 -6.68
CA GLY A 423 -19.86 -18.01 -7.59
C GLY A 423 -18.73 -18.91 -7.07
N TRP A 424 -18.07 -19.64 -7.96
CA TRP A 424 -16.99 -20.54 -7.58
C TRP A 424 -15.70 -19.76 -7.28
N CYS A 425 -15.30 -19.74 -6.00
CA CYS A 425 -14.04 -19.16 -5.54
C CYS A 425 -13.28 -20.20 -4.68
N PRO A 426 -12.17 -20.76 -5.20
CA PRO A 426 -11.38 -21.74 -4.45
C PRO A 426 -10.43 -21.11 -3.42
N SER A 427 -10.31 -19.78 -3.43
CA SER A 427 -9.31 -19.04 -2.66
C SER A 427 -9.81 -18.64 -1.28
N PHE A 428 -8.88 -18.64 -0.33
CA PHE A 428 -9.06 -17.96 0.94
C PHE A 428 -8.74 -16.47 0.80
N ILE A 429 -9.73 -15.60 1.00
CA ILE A 429 -9.58 -14.14 0.83
C ILE A 429 -10.02 -13.44 2.11
N ILE A 430 -9.14 -12.60 2.63
CA ILE A 430 -9.38 -11.76 3.80
C ILE A 430 -9.31 -10.28 3.42
N SER A 431 -9.86 -9.45 4.29
CA SER A 431 -9.74 -7.99 4.25
C SER A 431 -9.66 -7.44 5.67
N GLY A 432 -9.14 -6.23 5.81
CA GLY A 432 -8.90 -5.62 7.12
C GLY A 432 -7.68 -6.21 7.81
N GLN A 433 -7.55 -5.93 9.12
CA GLN A 433 -6.41 -6.36 9.92
C GLN A 433 -6.60 -7.80 10.41
N LEU A 434 -5.69 -8.69 10.03
CA LEU A 434 -5.59 -10.04 10.59
C LEU A 434 -4.95 -9.97 11.97
N HIS A 435 -5.53 -10.68 12.94
CA HIS A 435 -4.99 -10.83 14.28
C HIS A 435 -5.54 -12.12 14.91
N HIS A 436 -4.79 -12.69 15.86
CA HIS A 436 -5.27 -13.82 16.67
C HIS A 436 -5.65 -13.30 18.03
N ASN A 437 -6.84 -13.69 18.51
CA ASN A 437 -7.27 -13.34 19.85
C ASN A 437 -7.44 -14.57 20.74
N THR A 438 -7.19 -14.33 22.01
CA THR A 438 -7.40 -15.25 23.12
C THR A 438 -8.66 -14.86 23.87
N ALA A 439 -9.27 -15.84 24.54
CA ALA A 439 -10.39 -15.62 25.44
C ALA A 439 -9.93 -15.77 26.90
N PRO A 440 -10.72 -15.35 27.89
CA PRO A 440 -10.51 -15.77 29.27
C PRO A 440 -10.49 -17.30 29.39
N LEU A 441 -9.86 -17.86 30.41
CA LEU A 441 -9.71 -19.31 30.56
C LEU A 441 -11.06 -20.02 30.71
N PHE A 442 -11.97 -19.43 31.48
CA PHE A 442 -13.34 -19.92 31.69
C PHE A 442 -14.35 -19.01 31.00
N ALA A 443 -15.45 -19.59 30.55
CA ALA A 443 -16.59 -18.83 30.07
C ALA A 443 -17.33 -18.17 31.25
N GLU A 444 -18.01 -17.05 30.98
CA GLU A 444 -18.96 -16.46 31.94
C GLU A 444 -20.16 -17.39 32.12
N ASP A 445 -20.82 -17.36 33.29
CA ASP A 445 -21.83 -18.35 33.71
C ASP A 445 -23.09 -18.44 32.80
N SER A 446 -23.20 -17.59 31.77
CA SER A 446 -24.29 -17.56 30.77
C SER A 446 -23.83 -17.50 29.31
N ALA A 447 -22.52 -17.53 29.05
CA ALA A 447 -21.97 -17.41 27.70
C ALA A 447 -21.59 -18.78 27.11
N GLU A 448 -21.81 -18.98 25.82
CA GLU A 448 -21.27 -20.16 25.13
C GLU A 448 -19.73 -20.12 25.16
N PRO A 449 -19.04 -21.23 25.48
CA PRO A 449 -17.58 -21.29 25.46
C PRO A 449 -17.00 -21.18 24.04
N HIS A 450 -15.93 -20.41 23.88
CA HIS A 450 -15.24 -20.22 22.58
C HIS A 450 -13.71 -20.41 22.69
N GLY A 451 -13.06 -20.75 21.58
CA GLY A 451 -11.60 -20.96 21.52
C GLY A 451 -11.12 -22.03 22.49
N TRP A 452 -10.10 -21.72 23.30
CA TRP A 452 -9.61 -22.67 24.31
C TRP A 452 -10.58 -22.98 25.45
N GLN A 453 -11.61 -22.14 25.71
CA GLN A 453 -12.56 -22.36 26.81
C GLN A 453 -13.30 -23.69 26.65
N VAL A 454 -13.49 -24.11 25.39
CA VAL A 454 -14.15 -25.36 25.05
C VAL A 454 -13.41 -26.56 25.62
N TYR A 455 -12.07 -26.49 25.78
CA TYR A 455 -11.26 -27.58 26.34
C TYR A 455 -11.48 -27.82 27.85
N PHE A 456 -12.13 -26.88 28.55
CA PHE A 456 -12.30 -26.95 30.01
C PHE A 456 -13.78 -27.05 30.42
N ASN A 457 -14.68 -27.25 29.46
CA ASN A 457 -16.10 -27.46 29.70
C ASN A 457 -16.43 -28.96 29.83
N ASP A 458 -17.28 -29.33 30.78
CA ASP A 458 -17.83 -30.69 30.94
C ASP A 458 -18.58 -31.18 29.68
N ARG A 459 -19.05 -30.25 28.83
CA ARG A 459 -19.71 -30.53 27.54
C ARG A 459 -18.83 -30.20 26.33
N GLU A 460 -17.50 -30.34 26.44
CA GLU A 460 -16.51 -30.02 25.40
C GLU A 460 -16.91 -30.49 23.98
N LEU A 461 -17.25 -31.78 23.83
CA LEU A 461 -17.58 -32.36 22.52
C LEU A 461 -18.88 -31.79 21.93
N GLU A 462 -19.89 -31.57 22.76
CA GLU A 462 -21.19 -31.00 22.34
C GLU A 462 -21.05 -29.52 21.97
N SER A 463 -20.27 -28.75 22.74
CA SER A 463 -19.95 -27.35 22.43
C SER A 463 -19.18 -27.22 21.12
N ARG A 464 -18.27 -28.14 20.79
CA ARG A 464 -17.60 -28.11 19.47
C ARG A 464 -18.51 -28.49 18.31
N GLN A 465 -19.48 -29.37 18.54
CA GLN A 465 -20.45 -29.74 17.52
C GLN A 465 -21.42 -28.59 17.20
N SER A 466 -21.83 -27.81 18.21
CA SER A 466 -22.68 -26.63 17.98
C SER A 466 -21.96 -25.54 17.18
N LEU A 467 -20.63 -25.42 17.31
CA LEU A 467 -19.80 -24.45 16.58
C LEU A 467 -19.72 -24.74 15.07
N SER A 468 -19.96 -25.97 14.61
CA SER A 468 -19.95 -26.27 13.17
C SER A 468 -20.77 -27.49 12.77
N GLN A 469 -21.86 -27.26 12.02
CA GLN A 469 -22.69 -28.31 11.42
C GLN A 469 -21.97 -29.19 10.39
N LYS A 470 -20.76 -28.82 9.96
CA LYS A 470 -19.95 -29.54 8.95
C LYS A 470 -18.99 -30.57 9.54
N VAL A 471 -18.96 -30.69 10.87
CA VAL A 471 -18.00 -31.51 11.59
C VAL A 471 -18.69 -32.79 12.07
N LYS A 472 -18.16 -33.95 11.69
CA LYS A 472 -18.65 -35.24 12.20
C LYS A 472 -18.22 -35.46 13.67
N PRO A 473 -19.16 -35.80 14.57
CA PRO A 473 -18.91 -36.08 16.00
C PRO A 473 -17.73 -37.02 16.25
N GLU A 474 -17.75 -38.18 15.61
CA GLU A 474 -16.78 -39.26 15.83
C GLU A 474 -15.35 -38.84 15.47
N LEU A 475 -15.18 -38.10 14.37
CA LEU A 475 -13.86 -37.61 13.96
C LEU A 475 -13.38 -36.46 14.85
N LEU A 476 -14.30 -35.62 15.33
CA LEU A 476 -13.98 -34.53 16.23
C LEU A 476 -13.48 -35.07 17.58
N GLU A 477 -14.15 -36.08 18.12
CA GLU A 477 -13.74 -36.78 19.34
C GLU A 477 -12.36 -37.44 19.20
N LEU A 478 -12.10 -38.09 18.06
CA LEU A 478 -10.79 -38.67 17.73
C LEU A 478 -9.68 -37.61 17.73
N LEU A 479 -9.90 -36.48 17.05
CA LEU A 479 -8.92 -35.40 16.95
C LEU A 479 -8.71 -34.68 18.29
N GLN A 480 -9.76 -34.49 19.07
CA GLN A 480 -9.70 -33.93 20.42
C GLN A 480 -8.87 -34.83 21.35
N THR A 481 -9.15 -36.13 21.35
CA THR A 481 -8.39 -37.10 22.15
C THR A 481 -6.91 -37.07 21.78
N LEU A 482 -6.61 -37.05 20.48
CA LEU A 482 -5.25 -36.91 19.99
C LEU A 482 -4.56 -35.64 20.50
N LEU A 483 -5.21 -34.48 20.45
CA LEU A 483 -4.65 -33.24 20.96
C LEU A 483 -4.46 -33.25 22.48
N HIS A 484 -5.35 -33.90 23.24
CA HIS A 484 -5.17 -34.10 24.68
C HIS A 484 -3.91 -34.92 25.02
N GLU A 485 -3.55 -35.88 24.18
CA GLU A 485 -2.40 -36.75 24.40
C GLU A 485 -1.07 -36.07 24.00
N CYS A 486 -1.02 -35.43 22.83
CA CYS A 486 0.24 -34.98 22.23
C CYS A 486 0.51 -33.48 22.36
N ASN A 487 -0.52 -32.61 22.42
CA ASN A 487 -0.32 -31.17 22.33
C ASN A 487 0.19 -30.58 23.67
N GLY A 488 1.35 -29.93 23.65
CA GLY A 488 1.97 -29.33 24.86
C GLY A 488 1.12 -28.25 25.52
N TYR A 489 0.52 -27.36 24.72
CA TYR A 489 -0.31 -26.26 25.22
C TYR A 489 -1.62 -26.77 25.83
N VAL A 490 -2.32 -27.70 25.14
CA VAL A 490 -3.57 -28.27 25.63
C VAL A 490 -3.36 -28.95 26.99
N ARG A 491 -2.31 -29.79 27.11
CA ARG A 491 -1.99 -30.46 28.38
C ARG A 491 -1.65 -29.48 29.49
N SER A 492 -0.85 -28.47 29.18
CA SER A 492 -0.41 -27.46 30.16
C SER A 492 -1.59 -26.61 30.65
N LEU A 493 -2.43 -26.12 29.73
CA LEU A 493 -3.61 -25.34 30.09
C LEU A 493 -4.62 -26.17 30.87
N ARG A 494 -4.84 -27.43 30.51
CA ARG A 494 -5.74 -28.34 31.25
C ARG A 494 -5.24 -28.63 32.66
N ALA A 495 -3.94 -28.86 32.82
CA ALA A 495 -3.33 -29.05 34.14
C ALA A 495 -3.40 -27.79 35.01
N VAL A 496 -3.34 -26.60 34.40
CA VAL A 496 -3.55 -25.34 35.11
C VAL A 496 -5.02 -25.14 35.48
N ALA A 497 -5.95 -25.32 34.55
CA ALA A 497 -7.38 -25.21 34.82
C ALA A 497 -7.84 -26.15 35.95
N HIS A 498 -7.33 -27.39 35.96
CA HIS A 498 -7.62 -28.35 37.03
C HIS A 498 -7.09 -27.88 38.39
N ARG A 499 -5.85 -27.35 38.45
CA ARG A 499 -5.29 -26.83 39.71
C ARG A 499 -6.09 -25.64 40.25
N ILE A 500 -6.51 -24.72 39.38
CA ILE A 500 -7.32 -23.56 39.77
C ILE A 500 -8.70 -24.00 40.26
N SER A 501 -9.29 -25.04 39.68
CA SER A 501 -10.57 -25.58 40.16
C SER A 501 -10.49 -26.24 41.55
N GLN A 502 -9.29 -26.68 41.97
CA GLN A 502 -9.07 -27.36 43.25
C GLN A 502 -8.59 -26.42 44.36
N ASP A 503 -8.00 -25.27 44.01
CA ASP A 503 -7.37 -24.35 44.95
C ASP A 503 -8.07 -22.97 44.93
N PRO A 504 -8.88 -22.65 45.95
CA PRO A 504 -9.56 -21.36 46.06
C PRO A 504 -8.61 -20.15 46.15
N GLU A 505 -7.35 -20.34 46.60
CA GLU A 505 -6.38 -19.24 46.71
C GLU A 505 -5.89 -18.75 45.33
N LEU A 506 -6.13 -19.53 44.27
CA LEU A 506 -5.81 -19.18 42.88
C LEU A 506 -6.96 -18.46 42.16
N GLY A 507 -8.02 -18.04 42.88
CA GLY A 507 -9.20 -17.39 42.31
C GLY A 507 -8.93 -16.11 41.50
N ASP A 508 -7.85 -15.39 41.82
CA ASP A 508 -7.42 -14.17 41.12
C ASP A 508 -6.15 -14.35 40.26
N ALA A 509 -5.71 -15.60 40.06
CA ALA A 509 -4.46 -15.88 39.37
C ALA A 509 -4.55 -15.53 37.87
N ARG A 510 -3.45 -15.05 37.28
CA ARG A 510 -3.33 -14.88 35.83
C ARG A 510 -2.45 -15.97 35.27
N ILE A 511 -2.79 -16.47 34.10
CA ILE A 511 -1.98 -17.46 33.40
C ILE A 511 -1.11 -16.75 32.37
N VAL A 512 0.16 -17.10 32.28
CA VAL A 512 1.09 -16.47 31.34
C VAL A 512 1.77 -17.53 30.49
N ILE A 513 1.69 -17.36 29.17
CA ILE A 513 2.53 -18.08 28.22
C ILE A 513 3.69 -17.16 27.87
N HIS A 514 4.88 -17.55 28.29
CA HIS A 514 6.08 -16.73 28.10
C HIS A 514 6.65 -16.88 26.66
N PRO A 515 7.14 -15.78 26.06
CA PRO A 515 7.73 -15.78 24.72
C PRO A 515 9.10 -16.45 24.68
N ASP A 516 9.81 -16.44 25.81
CA ASP A 516 11.23 -16.78 25.92
C ASP A 516 11.38 -18.12 26.63
N ARG A 517 11.15 -19.21 25.88
CA ARG A 517 11.43 -20.57 26.35
C ARG A 517 12.88 -20.94 26.03
N ARG A 518 13.52 -21.64 26.98
CA ARG A 518 14.83 -22.28 26.78
C ARG A 518 14.76 -23.35 25.68
N PRO A 519 15.65 -23.32 24.67
CA PRO A 519 15.74 -24.38 23.66
C PRO A 519 15.99 -25.75 24.29
N SER A 520 15.43 -26.80 23.69
CA SER A 520 15.67 -28.19 24.14
C SER A 520 17.16 -28.53 24.06
N GLY A 521 17.76 -28.90 25.20
CA GLY A 521 19.16 -29.38 25.29
C GLY A 521 20.18 -28.49 26.00
N GLU A 522 19.80 -27.31 26.52
CA GLU A 522 20.76 -26.43 27.22
C GLU A 522 20.89 -26.67 28.74
N HIS A 523 22.11 -26.54 29.27
CA HIS A 523 22.51 -26.95 30.61
C HIS A 523 21.82 -26.17 31.76
N ILE A 524 21.43 -26.89 32.81
CA ILE A 524 20.58 -26.45 33.95
C ILE A 524 21.13 -25.28 34.80
N ARG A 525 22.40 -24.87 34.64
CA ARG A 525 23.09 -24.03 35.65
C ARG A 525 23.54 -22.63 35.19
N ARG A 526 22.68 -21.79 34.58
CA ARG A 526 23.10 -20.39 34.33
C ARG A 526 22.21 -19.25 34.81
N TYR A 527 20.95 -19.46 35.18
CA TYR A 527 20.16 -18.45 35.91
C TYR A 527 19.12 -19.18 36.78
N ASN A 528 18.82 -18.66 37.97
CA ASN A 528 17.88 -19.27 38.92
C ASN A 528 16.48 -19.44 38.29
N LEU A 529 15.80 -20.54 38.65
CA LEU A 529 14.51 -21.04 38.14
C LEU A 529 13.39 -19.99 38.07
N PRO A 530 12.46 -20.19 37.12
CA PRO A 530 11.14 -20.67 37.51
C PRO A 530 10.93 -22.11 37.03
N THR A 531 10.45 -22.96 37.93
CA THR A 531 10.19 -24.40 37.73
C THR A 531 8.90 -24.69 36.93
N ALA A 532 8.33 -23.69 36.23
CA ALA A 532 7.00 -23.81 35.66
C ALA A 532 7.02 -24.41 34.24
N ASN A 533 6.03 -25.25 33.95
CA ASN A 533 5.67 -25.67 32.59
C ASN A 533 5.47 -24.45 31.67
N GLU A 534 5.40 -24.66 30.35
CA GLU A 534 5.22 -23.66 29.27
C GLU A 534 4.11 -22.61 29.53
N VAL A 535 3.21 -22.93 30.45
CA VAL A 535 2.14 -22.10 30.99
C VAL A 535 2.39 -21.88 32.49
N GLY A 536 2.71 -20.65 32.88
CA GLY A 536 2.92 -20.24 34.27
C GLY A 536 1.66 -19.67 34.92
N ILE A 537 1.56 -19.78 36.24
CA ILE A 537 0.53 -19.11 37.04
C ILE A 537 1.20 -17.93 37.76
N LEU A 538 0.72 -16.71 37.51
CA LEU A 538 1.17 -15.47 38.10
C LEU A 538 0.11 -15.01 39.13
N ILE A 539 0.51 -14.93 40.40
CA ILE A 539 -0.28 -14.29 41.46
C ILE A 539 0.22 -12.85 41.54
N VAL A 540 -0.64 -11.84 41.33
CA VAL A 540 -0.23 -10.44 41.19
C VAL A 540 -0.44 -9.67 42.50
N GLU A 541 0.64 -9.06 43.00
CA GLU A 541 0.58 -7.80 43.77
C GLU A 541 0.65 -6.64 42.77
N ASP A 542 -0.28 -5.68 42.86
CA ASP A 542 -0.47 -4.59 41.90
C ASP A 542 0.80 -3.76 41.64
N ASN A 543 1.34 -3.85 40.42
CA ASN A 543 2.28 -2.88 39.88
C ASN A 543 1.98 -2.63 38.39
N GLU A 544 1.25 -1.54 38.13
CA GLU A 544 0.73 -1.13 36.82
C GLU A 544 1.78 -0.60 35.81
N ASN A 545 3.07 -0.89 35.97
CA ASN A 545 4.10 -0.34 35.09
C ASN A 545 5.10 -1.40 34.59
N THR A 546 4.58 -2.44 33.92
CA THR A 546 5.44 -3.34 33.14
C THR A 546 5.35 -2.95 31.65
N PRO A 547 6.48 -2.61 30.98
CA PRO A 547 6.48 -2.25 29.56
C PRO A 547 5.92 -3.40 28.73
N ALA A 548 5.21 -3.07 27.64
CA ALA A 548 4.53 -3.98 26.72
C ALA A 548 5.24 -5.34 26.55
N SER A 549 4.88 -6.30 27.39
CA SER A 549 5.44 -7.64 27.35
C SER A 549 4.89 -8.38 26.13
N ARG A 550 5.71 -9.23 25.49
CA ARG A 550 5.25 -10.18 24.47
C ARG A 550 4.45 -11.33 25.07
N ASP A 551 4.39 -11.43 26.40
CA ASP A 551 3.64 -12.45 27.13
C ASP A 551 2.18 -12.54 26.66
N VAL A 552 1.68 -13.77 26.50
CA VAL A 552 0.24 -14.01 26.36
C VAL A 552 -0.33 -14.17 27.77
N VAL A 553 -1.01 -13.14 28.24
CA VAL A 553 -1.68 -13.15 29.55
C VAL A 553 -3.11 -13.64 29.37
N ILE A 554 -3.50 -14.62 30.17
CA ILE A 554 -4.83 -15.24 30.15
C ILE A 554 -5.44 -15.00 31.51
N GLN A 555 -6.54 -14.26 31.52
CA GLN A 555 -7.34 -14.05 32.73
C GLN A 555 -8.29 -15.23 32.95
N LEU A 556 -8.70 -15.48 34.18
CA LEU A 556 -9.60 -16.61 34.49
C LEU A 556 -11.03 -16.34 33.99
N ARG A 557 -11.56 -15.16 34.30
CA ARG A 557 -12.86 -14.63 33.87
C ARG A 557 -12.73 -13.13 33.62
N GLY A 558 -13.66 -12.52 32.87
CA GLY A 558 -13.61 -11.09 32.56
C GLY A 558 -12.45 -10.60 31.69
N GLY A 559 -12.33 -9.27 31.56
CA GLY A 559 -11.27 -8.53 30.84
C GLY A 559 -11.14 -8.73 29.33
N GLY A 560 -12.11 -9.42 28.72
CA GLY A 560 -12.30 -9.44 27.28
C GLY A 560 -11.24 -10.23 26.52
N SER A 561 -11.31 -10.13 25.19
CA SER A 561 -10.43 -10.87 24.30
C SER A 561 -9.08 -10.16 24.16
N GLN A 562 -7.97 -10.88 24.30
CA GLN A 562 -6.63 -10.29 24.18
C GLN A 562 -5.94 -10.70 22.88
N ARG A 563 -5.20 -9.78 22.27
CA ARG A 563 -4.48 -10.05 21.03
C ARG A 563 -3.13 -10.72 21.30
N ILE A 564 -2.82 -11.78 20.56
CA ILE A 564 -1.48 -12.37 20.56
C ILE A 564 -0.58 -11.59 19.60
N SER A 565 0.63 -11.27 20.06
CA SER A 565 1.67 -10.70 19.19
C SER A 565 2.04 -11.67 18.07
N GLU A 566 2.08 -11.19 16.83
CA GLU A 566 2.53 -11.97 15.66
C GLU A 566 3.97 -12.47 15.83
N THR A 567 4.77 -11.81 16.68
CA THR A 567 6.14 -12.21 16.99
C THR A 567 6.24 -13.31 18.04
N HIS A 568 5.13 -13.71 18.67
CA HIS A 568 5.13 -14.73 19.71
C HIS A 568 5.36 -16.12 19.11
N ARG A 569 6.15 -16.97 19.79
CA ARG A 569 6.47 -18.33 19.31
C ARG A 569 5.25 -19.24 19.23
N SER A 570 4.26 -19.02 20.08
CA SER A 570 3.02 -19.80 20.10
C SER A 570 1.96 -19.32 19.10
N TYR A 571 2.21 -18.24 18.35
CA TYR A 571 1.22 -17.67 17.43
C TYR A 571 0.70 -18.71 16.42
N ASP A 572 1.62 -19.39 15.73
CA ASP A 572 1.29 -20.40 14.72
C ASP A 572 0.63 -21.67 15.34
N PRO A 573 1.20 -22.31 16.39
CA PRO A 573 0.64 -23.55 16.93
C PRO A 573 -0.67 -23.40 17.70
N LEU A 574 -1.00 -22.21 18.21
CA LEU A 574 -2.29 -21.99 18.89
C LEU A 574 -3.46 -21.90 17.89
N GLU A 575 -3.23 -21.33 16.71
CA GLU A 575 -4.27 -21.22 15.67
C GLU A 575 -4.35 -22.47 14.78
N TYR A 576 -3.20 -23.05 14.40
CA TYR A 576 -3.13 -24.15 13.44
C TYR A 576 -2.81 -25.50 14.10
N VAL A 577 -3.61 -25.88 15.10
CA VAL A 577 -3.40 -27.12 15.89
C VAL A 577 -3.32 -28.40 15.04
N LEU A 578 -3.97 -28.45 13.87
CA LEU A 578 -3.88 -29.60 12.96
C LEU A 578 -2.65 -29.60 12.04
N LEU A 579 -1.94 -28.47 11.94
CA LEU A 579 -0.64 -28.36 11.28
C LEU A 579 0.53 -28.44 12.28
N PHE A 580 0.27 -28.16 13.55
CA PHE A 580 1.20 -28.19 14.68
C PHE A 580 0.64 -29.05 15.84
N PRO A 581 0.43 -30.36 15.62
CA PRO A 581 -0.29 -31.22 16.55
C PRO A 581 0.38 -31.33 17.93
N ASN A 582 1.70 -31.19 18.01
CA ASN A 582 2.42 -31.26 19.28
C ASN A 582 2.56 -29.89 19.96
N GLY A 583 2.12 -28.81 19.31
CA GLY A 583 2.34 -27.44 19.75
C GLY A 583 3.75 -26.95 19.47
N GLU A 584 4.35 -27.34 18.34
CA GLU A 584 5.71 -26.92 17.98
C GLU A 584 5.80 -25.42 17.77
N ASP A 585 6.86 -24.80 18.28
CA ASP A 585 7.08 -23.36 18.16
C ASP A 585 7.12 -22.90 16.69
N GLY A 586 6.42 -21.79 16.43
CA GLY A 586 6.50 -21.03 15.19
C GLY A 586 7.71 -20.10 15.16
N TRP A 587 7.74 -19.21 14.18
CA TRP A 587 8.80 -18.19 14.11
C TRP A 587 8.72 -17.19 15.26
N HIS A 588 9.88 -16.84 15.85
CA HIS A 588 10.05 -15.72 16.77
C HIS A 588 11.37 -14.95 16.52
N PRO A 589 11.49 -13.67 16.97
CA PRO A 589 12.60 -12.78 16.62
C PRO A 589 14.00 -13.21 17.08
N GLU A 590 14.09 -14.10 18.07
CA GLU A 590 15.36 -14.56 18.63
C GLU A 590 15.97 -15.72 17.86
N LEU A 591 15.24 -16.31 16.89
CA LEU A 591 15.77 -17.36 16.05
C LEU A 591 16.97 -16.84 15.25
N LEU A 592 18.07 -17.59 15.27
CA LEU A 592 19.29 -17.29 14.56
C LEU A 592 19.55 -18.29 13.43
N MET A 593 20.08 -17.79 12.33
CA MET A 593 20.71 -18.63 11.32
C MET A 593 22.05 -19.18 11.86
N SER A 594 22.60 -20.20 11.19
CA SER A 594 23.86 -20.84 11.59
C SER A 594 25.08 -19.92 11.61
N ASN A 595 24.98 -18.73 11.01
CA ASN A 595 26.04 -17.71 11.00
C ASN A 595 25.83 -16.62 12.08
N GLY A 596 24.94 -16.84 13.04
CA GLY A 596 24.65 -15.92 14.14
C GLY A 596 23.77 -14.71 13.77
N LYS A 597 23.36 -14.56 12.50
CA LYS A 597 22.44 -13.49 12.09
C LYS A 597 20.99 -13.88 12.37
N LYS A 598 20.14 -12.90 12.70
CA LYS A 598 18.70 -13.11 12.89
C LYS A 598 18.05 -13.81 11.69
N LEU A 599 17.24 -14.81 11.98
CA LEU A 599 16.41 -15.51 11.01
C LEU A 599 15.12 -14.70 10.81
N THR A 600 14.91 -14.18 9.60
CA THR A 600 13.71 -13.41 9.26
C THR A 600 12.50 -14.35 9.08
N PRO A 601 11.26 -13.89 9.33
CA PRO A 601 10.07 -14.73 9.16
C PRO A 601 9.93 -15.21 7.71
N MET A 602 10.26 -14.35 6.74
CA MET A 602 10.31 -14.72 5.32
C MET A 602 11.19 -15.94 5.04
N LYS A 603 12.41 -16.00 5.63
CA LYS A 603 13.32 -17.13 5.43
C LYS A 603 12.89 -18.38 6.19
N TYR A 604 12.29 -18.20 7.36
CA TYR A 604 11.73 -19.29 8.16
C TYR A 604 10.61 -19.99 7.38
N TYR A 605 9.55 -19.26 7.00
CA TYR A 605 8.41 -19.82 6.30
C TYR A 605 8.75 -20.31 4.90
N ALA A 606 9.64 -19.62 4.17
CA ALA A 606 10.14 -20.12 2.88
C ALA A 606 10.82 -21.48 3.01
N SER A 607 11.66 -21.68 4.03
CA SER A 607 12.32 -22.97 4.29
C SER A 607 11.31 -24.05 4.74
N GLU A 608 10.29 -23.66 5.48
CA GLU A 608 9.27 -24.55 6.02
C GLU A 608 8.40 -25.18 4.93
N ILE A 609 7.97 -24.38 3.95
CA ILE A 609 7.06 -24.84 2.89
C ILE A 609 7.77 -25.59 1.75
N MET A 610 9.09 -25.76 1.79
CA MET A 610 9.82 -26.54 0.78
C MET A 610 9.51 -28.03 0.85
N VAL A 611 9.21 -28.63 -0.31
CA VAL A 611 9.09 -30.10 -0.46
C VAL A 611 10.46 -30.75 -0.32
N ARG A 612 10.56 -31.81 0.48
CA ARG A 612 11.78 -32.61 0.67
C ARG A 612 11.47 -34.07 0.37
N ALA A 613 12.31 -34.71 -0.45
CA ALA A 613 12.07 -36.09 -0.86
C ALA A 613 12.06 -37.02 0.36
N GLY A 614 11.09 -37.94 0.41
CA GLY A 614 10.95 -38.91 1.50
C GLY A 614 10.48 -38.34 2.84
N GLN A 615 10.11 -37.06 2.92
CA GLN A 615 9.60 -36.44 4.14
C GLN A 615 8.10 -36.16 4.04
N PHE A 616 7.34 -36.66 5.02
CA PHE A 616 5.94 -36.33 5.19
C PHE A 616 5.79 -34.92 5.78
N SER A 617 4.85 -34.14 5.25
CA SER A 617 4.61 -32.75 5.66
C SER A 617 3.10 -32.48 5.72
N VAL A 618 2.58 -32.26 6.92
CA VAL A 618 1.16 -31.91 7.12
C VAL A 618 0.77 -30.62 6.39
N LEU A 619 1.72 -29.69 6.21
CA LEU A 619 1.50 -28.48 5.42
C LEU A 619 1.15 -28.82 3.98
N HIS A 620 1.93 -29.69 3.33
CA HIS A 620 1.70 -30.04 1.93
C HIS A 620 0.42 -30.86 1.73
N TYR A 621 -0.02 -31.62 2.73
CA TYR A 621 -1.29 -32.35 2.71
C TYR A 621 -2.49 -31.54 3.23
N GLY A 622 -2.26 -30.35 3.80
CA GLY A 622 -3.24 -29.49 4.49
C GLY A 622 -4.29 -28.82 3.60
N ARG A 623 -4.17 -28.91 2.27
CA ARG A 623 -5.15 -28.40 1.28
C ARG A 623 -5.63 -26.97 1.61
N ARG A 624 -6.93 -26.78 1.84
CA ARG A 624 -7.52 -25.47 2.17
C ARG A 624 -7.00 -24.88 3.48
N LEU A 625 -6.62 -25.69 4.46
CA LEU A 625 -6.00 -25.19 5.69
C LEU A 625 -4.59 -24.64 5.41
N PHE A 626 -3.85 -25.27 4.49
CA PHE A 626 -2.55 -24.75 4.04
C PHE A 626 -2.66 -23.40 3.32
N GLN A 627 -3.71 -23.19 2.52
CA GLN A 627 -3.99 -21.87 1.93
C GLN A 627 -4.21 -20.79 3.00
N GLN A 628 -5.04 -21.09 4.02
CA GLN A 628 -5.31 -20.18 5.13
C GLN A 628 -4.02 -19.85 5.88
N TYR A 629 -3.23 -20.88 6.20
CA TYR A 629 -1.93 -20.75 6.84
C TYR A 629 -0.98 -19.82 6.06
N LEU A 630 -0.85 -20.01 4.73
CA LEU A 630 0.03 -19.16 3.92
C LEU A 630 -0.39 -17.69 3.89
N VAL A 631 -1.69 -17.41 3.83
CA VAL A 631 -2.21 -16.02 3.87
C VAL A 631 -1.89 -15.37 5.21
N ASP A 632 -2.07 -16.10 6.30
CA ASP A 632 -1.76 -15.65 7.66
C ASP A 632 -0.25 -15.40 7.83
N MET A 633 0.60 -16.35 7.44
CA MET A 633 2.06 -16.19 7.53
C MET A 633 2.56 -15.01 6.67
N CYS A 634 1.92 -14.75 5.52
CA CYS A 634 2.20 -13.56 4.72
C CYS A 634 1.84 -12.26 5.48
N ALA A 635 0.66 -12.22 6.11
CA ALA A 635 0.25 -11.09 6.95
C ALA A 635 1.19 -10.89 8.15
N LYS A 636 1.67 -11.98 8.77
CA LYS A 636 2.69 -11.96 9.83
C LYS A 636 4.03 -11.37 9.35
N ILE A 637 4.49 -11.75 8.15
CA ILE A 637 5.70 -11.15 7.54
C ILE A 637 5.51 -9.65 7.30
N GLU A 638 4.34 -9.22 6.81
CA GLU A 638 4.04 -7.81 6.63
C GLU A 638 3.95 -7.04 7.95
N ALA A 639 3.31 -7.62 8.97
CA ALA A 639 3.21 -7.04 10.31
C ALA A 639 4.60 -6.81 10.92
N GLU A 640 5.53 -7.76 10.78
CA GLU A 640 6.91 -7.62 11.25
C GLU A 640 7.64 -6.49 10.51
N ARG A 641 7.51 -6.41 9.18
CA ARG A 641 8.07 -5.31 8.39
C ARG A 641 7.52 -3.95 8.81
N LEU A 642 6.20 -3.87 9.04
CA LEU A 642 5.53 -2.66 9.50
C LEU A 642 5.98 -2.27 10.92
N LEU A 643 6.18 -3.25 11.80
CA LEU A 643 6.72 -3.03 13.14
C LEU A 643 8.15 -2.50 13.07
N TYR A 644 8.99 -3.05 12.20
CA TYR A 644 10.34 -2.54 11.95
C TYR A 644 10.31 -1.09 11.47
N LEU A 645 9.50 -0.79 10.45
CA LEU A 645 9.31 0.57 9.94
C LEU A 645 8.83 1.50 11.05
N ARG A 646 7.87 1.08 11.89
CA ARG A 646 7.34 1.87 13.01
C ARG A 646 8.41 2.20 14.06
N THR A 647 9.25 1.23 14.41
CA THR A 647 10.24 1.35 15.50
C THR A 647 11.55 2.02 15.06
N HIS A 648 11.88 2.00 13.78
CA HIS A 648 13.14 2.53 13.23
C HIS A 648 12.94 3.80 12.39
N GLN A 649 11.94 4.62 12.71
CA GLN A 649 11.63 5.85 11.94
C GLN A 649 12.79 6.86 11.93
N GLN A 650 13.56 6.97 13.02
CA GLN A 650 14.72 7.87 13.12
C GLN A 650 15.86 7.44 12.17
N ASP A 651 16.16 6.13 12.12
CA ASP A 651 17.16 5.58 11.19
C ASP A 651 16.78 5.82 9.72
N LEU A 652 15.48 5.88 9.43
CA LEU A 652 14.92 6.12 8.11
C LEU A 652 14.85 7.62 7.73
N ARG A 653 15.38 8.52 8.58
CA ARG A 653 15.38 9.98 8.39
C ARG A 653 13.98 10.56 8.09
N SER A 654 12.95 10.05 8.76
CA SER A 654 11.55 10.48 8.55
C SER A 654 11.30 11.95 8.91
N GLU A 655 12.14 12.54 9.76
CA GLU A 655 12.05 13.92 10.24
C GLU A 655 12.22 14.97 9.14
N THR A 656 12.89 14.65 8.02
CA THR A 656 12.99 15.56 6.87
C THR A 656 11.64 15.74 6.15
N TYR A 657 10.66 14.87 6.43
CA TYR A 657 9.37 14.81 5.75
C TYR A 657 8.17 15.15 6.66
N SER A 658 8.35 15.28 7.97
CA SER A 658 7.28 15.57 8.94
C SER A 658 6.74 17.00 8.79
N GLY A 659 7.63 17.99 8.65
CA GLY A 659 7.24 19.41 8.66
C GLY A 659 6.32 19.84 7.50
N LEU A 660 6.41 19.21 6.33
CA LEU A 660 5.58 19.54 5.16
C LEU A 660 4.18 18.92 5.28
N ARG A 661 4.08 17.71 5.83
CA ARG A 661 2.83 16.96 5.90
C ARG A 661 2.00 17.32 7.13
N ASP A 662 2.65 17.62 8.25
CA ASP A 662 1.96 18.15 9.45
C ASP A 662 1.27 19.49 9.14
N ALA A 663 1.85 20.30 8.23
CA ALA A 663 1.25 21.54 7.74
C ALA A 663 0.07 21.30 6.77
N LEU A 664 0.15 20.28 5.92
CA LEU A 664 -0.92 19.91 4.98
C LEU A 664 -2.16 19.34 5.69
N PHE A 665 -1.98 18.48 6.70
CA PHE A 665 -3.10 17.88 7.42
C PHE A 665 -3.72 18.81 8.49
N ALA A 666 -2.96 19.80 8.99
CA ALA A 666 -3.52 20.89 9.79
C ALA A 666 -4.44 21.81 8.96
N ALA A 667 -4.26 21.87 7.64
CA ALA A 667 -5.14 22.60 6.73
C ALA A 667 -6.42 21.81 6.36
N ASP A 668 -6.37 20.47 6.38
CA ASP A 668 -7.49 19.58 5.99
C ASP A 668 -8.52 19.30 7.12
N GLY A 669 -8.44 19.96 8.28
CA GLY A 669 -9.48 19.91 9.33
C GLY A 669 -9.71 18.56 10.03
N ARG A 670 -9.10 17.44 9.61
CA ARG A 670 -9.31 16.09 10.18
C ARG A 670 -8.62 15.83 11.53
N SER A 671 -8.15 16.86 12.20
CA SER A 671 -7.42 16.79 13.48
C SER A 671 -8.08 17.70 14.51
N THR A 672 -9.38 17.54 14.74
CA THR A 672 -10.06 18.25 15.85
C THR A 672 -9.82 17.59 17.21
N ASP A 673 -9.29 16.35 17.26
CA ASP A 673 -8.97 15.67 18.51
C ASP A 673 -7.49 15.27 18.56
N ARG A 674 -6.63 16.13 19.12
CA ARG A 674 -5.32 15.68 19.63
C ARG A 674 -5.09 16.21 21.03
N ASP A 675 -4.84 15.27 21.94
CA ASP A 675 -4.24 15.50 23.24
C ASP A 675 -2.90 16.27 23.06
N PRO A 676 -2.63 17.32 23.86
CA PRO A 676 -1.38 18.09 23.79
C PRO A 676 -0.10 17.25 23.85
N SER A 677 -0.17 16.02 24.36
CA SER A 677 0.94 15.06 24.44
C SER A 677 1.38 14.43 23.10
N ASP A 678 0.66 14.64 22.01
CA ASP A 678 0.99 14.11 20.67
C ASP A 678 1.65 15.12 19.72
N ILE A 679 1.92 16.34 20.20
CA ILE A 679 2.65 17.35 19.45
C ILE A 679 4.16 17.05 19.53
N GLY A 680 4.79 16.70 18.40
CA GLY A 680 6.24 16.48 18.29
C GLY A 680 6.68 15.01 18.30
N LYS A 681 5.78 14.06 18.52
CA LYS A 681 5.98 12.66 18.09
C LYS A 681 5.79 12.63 16.57
N PRO A 682 6.51 11.81 15.79
CA PRO A 682 6.17 11.62 14.39
C PRO A 682 4.73 11.13 14.34
N ALA A 683 3.80 12.00 13.96
CA ALA A 683 2.36 11.72 14.02
C ALA A 683 1.99 10.49 13.18
N HIS A 684 2.88 10.07 12.27
CA HIS A 684 2.66 8.98 11.34
C HIS A 684 3.95 8.20 11.07
N VAL A 685 3.84 6.86 11.04
CA VAL A 685 4.89 5.96 10.55
C VAL A 685 5.02 6.13 9.04
N LEU A 686 6.18 6.58 8.57
CA LEU A 686 6.48 6.68 7.15
C LEU A 686 6.86 5.30 6.59
N LEU A 687 6.00 4.75 5.72
CA LEU A 687 6.33 3.57 4.92
C LEU A 687 7.28 3.93 3.78
N SER A 688 8.49 3.40 3.76
CA SER A 688 9.44 3.66 2.67
C SER A 688 8.87 3.24 1.30
N SER A 689 9.43 3.73 0.19
CA SER A 689 9.05 3.28 -1.15
C SER A 689 9.43 1.83 -1.44
N SER A 690 10.30 1.22 -0.62
CA SER A 690 10.60 -0.21 -0.67
C SER A 690 9.47 -1.10 -0.12
N PHE A 691 8.49 -0.52 0.58
CA PHE A 691 7.33 -1.27 1.08
C PHE A 691 6.31 -1.48 -0.05
N VAL A 692 6.34 -2.67 -0.64
CA VAL A 692 5.45 -3.08 -1.75
C VAL A 692 3.98 -2.86 -1.38
N GLY A 693 3.22 -2.25 -2.30
CA GLY A 693 1.81 -1.91 -2.10
C GLY A 693 1.54 -0.64 -1.29
N GLY A 694 2.58 -0.03 -0.69
CA GLY A 694 2.45 1.25 -0.02
C GLY A 694 2.26 2.43 -1.00
N PRO A 695 1.69 3.57 -0.56
CA PRO A 695 1.45 4.72 -1.44
C PRO A 695 2.71 5.21 -2.17
N ARG A 696 3.86 5.25 -1.48
CA ARG A 696 5.14 5.65 -2.09
C ARG A 696 5.69 4.64 -3.06
N TYR A 697 5.52 3.34 -2.80
CA TYR A 697 5.89 2.29 -3.75
C TYR A 697 5.08 2.44 -5.04
N LEU A 698 3.76 2.64 -4.92
CA LEU A 698 2.88 2.82 -6.08
C LEU A 698 3.21 4.10 -6.86
N MET A 699 3.47 5.20 -6.14
CA MET A 699 3.90 6.46 -6.76
C MET A 699 5.24 6.32 -7.50
N GLU A 700 6.23 5.67 -6.88
CA GLU A 700 7.53 5.42 -7.52
C GLU A 700 7.37 4.55 -8.78
N ARG A 701 6.57 3.48 -8.71
CA ARG A 701 6.30 2.62 -9.88
C ARG A 701 5.53 3.35 -10.99
N LEU A 702 4.62 4.25 -10.63
CA LEU A 702 3.94 5.11 -11.59
C LEU A 702 4.93 6.09 -12.24
N GLN A 703 5.77 6.75 -11.44
CA GLN A 703 6.80 7.67 -11.94
C GLN A 703 7.80 6.97 -12.85
N ASP A 704 8.24 5.75 -12.51
CA ASP A 704 9.10 4.93 -13.37
C ASP A 704 8.42 4.65 -14.72
N ALA A 705 7.15 4.23 -14.69
CA ALA A 705 6.37 3.96 -15.89
C ALA A 705 6.21 5.21 -16.76
N MET A 706 5.86 6.35 -16.16
CA MET A 706 5.74 7.63 -16.87
C MET A 706 7.09 8.10 -17.41
N THR A 707 8.19 7.88 -16.70
CA THR A 707 9.54 8.18 -17.18
C THR A 707 9.89 7.36 -18.43
N TYR A 708 9.49 6.09 -18.48
CA TYR A 708 9.65 5.28 -19.68
C TYR A 708 8.77 5.76 -20.83
N VAL A 709 7.53 6.17 -20.55
CA VAL A 709 6.64 6.77 -21.56
C VAL A 709 7.22 8.07 -22.11
N HIS A 710 7.72 8.97 -21.26
CA HIS A 710 8.34 10.22 -21.69
C HIS A 710 9.60 9.95 -22.53
N LYS A 711 10.47 9.02 -22.10
CA LYS A 711 11.72 8.71 -22.79
C LYS A 711 11.54 7.94 -24.10
N PHE A 712 10.62 6.99 -24.13
CA PHE A 712 10.45 6.05 -25.24
C PHE A 712 9.11 6.19 -25.98
N GLY A 713 8.21 7.09 -25.58
CA GLY A 713 6.85 7.18 -26.10
C GLY A 713 5.95 6.04 -25.62
N LYS A 714 4.84 5.80 -26.32
CA LYS A 714 3.91 4.71 -25.99
C LYS A 714 4.59 3.33 -26.02
N PRO A 715 4.20 2.38 -25.16
CA PRO A 715 4.70 1.01 -25.20
C PRO A 715 4.37 0.34 -26.53
N ASP A 716 5.26 -0.53 -27.00
CA ASP A 716 5.09 -1.31 -28.23
C ASP A 716 4.13 -2.50 -28.02
N LEU A 717 4.19 -3.13 -26.84
CA LEU A 717 3.34 -4.27 -26.50
C LEU A 717 2.72 -4.11 -25.11
N PHE A 718 1.41 -4.28 -25.02
CA PHE A 718 0.69 -4.53 -23.78
C PHE A 718 0.28 -6.00 -23.72
N VAL A 719 0.85 -6.74 -22.79
CA VAL A 719 0.69 -8.20 -22.71
C VAL A 719 0.10 -8.57 -21.38
N THR A 720 -1.00 -9.32 -21.39
CA THR A 720 -1.58 -9.90 -20.18
C THR A 720 -1.50 -11.42 -20.24
N ALA A 721 -1.29 -12.07 -19.10
CA ALA A 721 -1.17 -13.52 -19.03
C ALA A 721 -1.66 -14.06 -17.68
N THR A 722 -2.55 -15.05 -17.70
CA THR A 722 -3.08 -15.71 -16.49
C THR A 722 -2.53 -17.11 -16.36
N CYS A 723 -2.09 -17.47 -15.14
CA CYS A 723 -1.59 -18.81 -14.83
C CYS A 723 -2.56 -19.91 -15.26
N ASN A 724 -2.02 -20.99 -15.85
CA ASN A 724 -2.82 -22.18 -16.18
C ASN A 724 -2.61 -23.26 -15.11
N PRO A 725 -3.65 -23.62 -14.32
CA PRO A 725 -3.52 -24.61 -13.26
C PRO A 725 -3.29 -26.04 -13.80
N LYS A 726 -3.51 -26.27 -15.09
CA LYS A 726 -3.29 -27.57 -15.76
C LYS A 726 -1.90 -27.73 -16.36
N TRP A 727 -0.97 -26.81 -16.10
CA TRP A 727 0.41 -26.99 -16.55
C TRP A 727 0.99 -28.32 -16.02
N PRO A 728 1.70 -29.08 -16.87
CA PRO A 728 2.30 -30.35 -16.46
C PRO A 728 3.20 -30.22 -15.24
N GLU A 729 3.93 -29.11 -15.11
CA GLU A 729 4.81 -28.86 -13.96
C GLU A 729 4.05 -28.65 -12.65
N ILE A 730 2.80 -28.17 -12.71
CA ILE A 730 1.92 -28.11 -11.53
C ILE A 730 1.36 -29.50 -11.26
N SER A 731 0.73 -30.11 -12.27
CA SER A 731 0.03 -31.39 -12.11
C SER A 731 0.95 -32.52 -11.65
N ALA A 732 2.21 -32.53 -12.12
CA ALA A 732 3.21 -33.51 -11.69
C ALA A 732 3.63 -33.38 -10.22
N GLN A 733 3.36 -32.24 -9.57
CA GLN A 733 3.72 -32.00 -8.16
C GLN A 733 2.51 -32.04 -7.21
N LEU A 734 1.31 -32.33 -7.75
CA LEU A 734 0.10 -32.54 -6.96
C LEU A 734 0.10 -33.95 -6.39
N LEU A 735 -0.19 -34.08 -5.10
CA LEU A 735 -0.39 -35.37 -4.45
C LEU A 735 -1.76 -35.96 -4.85
N PRO A 736 -2.00 -37.27 -4.69
CA PRO A 736 -3.28 -37.88 -5.01
C PRO A 736 -4.47 -37.15 -4.38
N GLY A 737 -5.46 -36.78 -5.20
CA GLY A 737 -6.66 -36.05 -4.79
C GLY A 737 -6.45 -34.55 -4.52
N GLN A 738 -5.26 -33.98 -4.74
CA GLN A 738 -5.04 -32.53 -4.69
C GLN A 738 -5.42 -31.85 -6.00
N ARG A 739 -5.81 -30.58 -5.88
CA ARG A 739 -6.04 -29.66 -6.98
C ARG A 739 -4.97 -28.57 -6.96
N ALA A 740 -4.79 -27.84 -8.07
CA ALA A 740 -3.82 -26.75 -8.13
C ALA A 740 -4.03 -25.69 -7.04
N GLU A 741 -5.29 -25.40 -6.67
CA GLU A 741 -5.64 -24.49 -5.57
C GLU A 741 -5.13 -24.97 -4.20
N ASP A 742 -4.94 -26.27 -3.99
CA ASP A 742 -4.42 -26.82 -2.72
C ASP A 742 -2.92 -26.58 -2.56
N ARG A 743 -2.19 -26.27 -3.64
CA ARG A 743 -0.74 -26.08 -3.68
C ARG A 743 -0.35 -24.72 -4.30
N PRO A 744 -0.76 -23.61 -3.69
CA PRO A 744 -0.45 -22.26 -4.19
C PRO A 744 1.06 -21.99 -4.22
N ASP A 745 1.85 -22.65 -3.37
CA ASP A 745 3.32 -22.61 -3.38
C ASP A 745 3.90 -23.10 -4.73
N ILE A 746 3.35 -24.19 -5.28
CA ILE A 746 3.73 -24.75 -6.58
C ILE A 746 3.23 -23.85 -7.71
N VAL A 747 1.97 -23.42 -7.65
CA VAL A 747 1.36 -22.54 -8.66
C VAL A 747 2.18 -21.26 -8.84
N SER A 748 2.53 -20.58 -7.75
CA SER A 748 3.29 -19.34 -7.78
C SER A 748 4.73 -19.54 -8.27
N ARG A 749 5.39 -20.64 -7.89
CA ARG A 749 6.76 -20.97 -8.36
C ARG A 749 6.78 -21.25 -9.87
N VAL A 750 5.84 -22.05 -10.36
CA VAL A 750 5.72 -22.33 -11.81
C VAL A 750 5.35 -21.07 -12.58
N PHE A 751 4.41 -20.27 -12.08
CA PHE A 751 4.03 -19.01 -12.70
C PHE A 751 5.22 -18.06 -12.84
N GLU A 752 6.04 -17.89 -11.80
CA GLU A 752 7.21 -17.01 -11.88
C GLU A 752 8.24 -17.48 -12.92
N MET A 753 8.45 -18.79 -13.05
CA MET A 753 9.30 -19.35 -14.10
C MET A 753 8.72 -19.08 -15.51
N LYS A 754 7.43 -19.35 -15.71
CA LYS A 754 6.73 -19.12 -16.99
C LYS A 754 6.68 -17.64 -17.34
N ARG A 755 6.51 -16.75 -16.35
CA ARG A 755 6.56 -15.30 -16.50
C ARG A 755 7.92 -14.82 -17.02
N LYS A 756 9.02 -15.31 -16.44
CA LYS A 756 10.38 -14.98 -16.93
C LYS A 756 10.62 -15.55 -18.32
N ALA A 757 10.19 -16.78 -18.57
CA ALA A 757 10.30 -17.41 -19.88
C ALA A 757 9.52 -16.63 -20.94
N LEU A 758 8.32 -16.16 -20.60
CA LEU A 758 7.50 -15.32 -21.48
C LEU A 758 8.23 -14.04 -21.86
N LEU A 759 8.74 -13.28 -20.88
CA LEU A 759 9.50 -12.06 -21.14
C LEU A 759 10.72 -12.32 -22.03
N ALA A 760 11.46 -13.39 -21.76
CA ALA A 760 12.60 -13.80 -22.60
C ALA A 760 12.18 -14.17 -24.03
N GLN A 761 11.01 -14.77 -24.23
CA GLN A 761 10.49 -15.09 -25.57
C GLN A 761 9.99 -13.86 -26.32
N LEU A 762 9.32 -12.93 -25.63
CA LEU A 762 8.88 -11.66 -26.22
C LEU A 762 10.08 -10.88 -26.76
N THR A 763 11.14 -10.78 -25.95
CA THR A 763 12.38 -10.07 -26.32
C THR A 763 13.20 -10.81 -27.39
N LYS A 764 13.19 -12.15 -27.38
CA LYS A 764 13.85 -12.93 -28.44
C LYS A 764 13.14 -12.79 -29.79
N ARG A 765 11.81 -12.77 -29.82
CA ARG A 765 11.03 -12.83 -31.06
C ARG A 765 10.76 -11.47 -31.69
N TYR A 766 10.46 -10.47 -30.87
CA TYR A 766 9.93 -9.20 -31.38
C TYR A 766 10.98 -8.07 -31.41
N GLY A 767 12.04 -8.19 -30.63
CA GLY A 767 13.13 -7.22 -30.60
C GLY A 767 13.74 -7.11 -29.20
N LYS A 768 14.95 -6.57 -29.13
CA LYS A 768 15.62 -6.36 -27.84
C LYS A 768 14.83 -5.34 -27.02
N GLU A 769 14.65 -5.67 -25.75
CA GLU A 769 13.99 -4.78 -24.79
C GLU A 769 14.81 -3.52 -24.53
N ALA A 770 14.15 -2.36 -24.63
CA ALA A 770 14.68 -1.08 -24.13
C ALA A 770 14.25 -0.83 -22.68
N ALA A 771 13.00 -1.16 -22.35
CA ALA A 771 12.45 -1.13 -20.99
C ALA A 771 11.21 -2.03 -20.90
N HIS A 772 10.87 -2.46 -19.68
CA HIS A 772 9.57 -3.04 -19.38
C HIS A 772 9.06 -2.61 -18.00
N VAL A 773 7.74 -2.61 -17.85
CA VAL A 773 7.05 -2.50 -16.57
C VAL A 773 6.13 -3.71 -16.43
N CYS A 774 6.07 -4.30 -15.23
CA CYS A 774 5.11 -5.36 -14.96
C CYS A 774 4.30 -5.13 -13.68
N SER A 775 2.99 -5.41 -13.75
CA SER A 775 2.10 -5.52 -12.59
C SER A 775 1.73 -6.98 -12.38
N LEU A 776 1.74 -7.44 -11.13
CA LEU A 776 1.36 -8.78 -10.72
C LEU A 776 0.10 -8.71 -9.85
N GLU A 777 -0.92 -9.45 -10.24
CA GLU A 777 -2.23 -9.44 -9.60
C GLU A 777 -2.73 -10.87 -9.43
N TYR A 778 -3.55 -11.11 -8.41
CA TYR A 778 -4.32 -12.35 -8.33
C TYR A 778 -5.72 -12.04 -8.82
N GLN A 779 -6.10 -12.61 -9.96
CA GLN A 779 -7.46 -12.45 -10.46
C GLN A 779 -8.47 -13.01 -9.44
N LYS A 780 -9.73 -12.56 -9.50
CA LYS A 780 -10.82 -12.90 -8.57
C LYS A 780 -11.06 -14.41 -8.34
N ARG A 781 -10.40 -15.29 -9.12
CA ARG A 781 -10.46 -16.76 -9.04
C ARG A 781 -9.21 -17.42 -8.42
N GLY A 782 -8.24 -16.63 -7.94
CA GLY A 782 -7.10 -17.11 -7.16
C GLY A 782 -5.82 -17.42 -7.91
N LEU A 783 -5.79 -17.26 -9.22
CA LEU A 783 -4.62 -17.55 -10.04
C LEU A 783 -3.78 -16.30 -10.26
N PRO A 784 -2.44 -16.41 -10.23
CA PRO A 784 -1.57 -15.30 -10.60
C PRO A 784 -1.83 -14.82 -12.03
N HIS A 785 -1.76 -13.51 -12.21
CA HIS A 785 -1.93 -12.79 -13.45
C HIS A 785 -0.86 -11.71 -13.55
N VAL A 786 -0.38 -11.48 -14.77
CA VAL A 786 0.63 -10.46 -15.04
C VAL A 786 0.17 -9.55 -16.17
N HIS A 787 0.43 -8.26 -15.99
CA HIS A 787 0.40 -7.25 -17.05
C HIS A 787 1.83 -6.83 -17.35
N PHE A 788 2.21 -6.76 -18.62
CA PHE A 788 3.48 -6.23 -19.09
C PHE A 788 3.24 -5.05 -20.04
N LEU A 789 4.00 -3.99 -19.83
CA LEU A 789 4.25 -2.95 -20.83
C LEU A 789 5.68 -3.13 -21.30
N LEU A 790 5.90 -3.29 -22.61
CA LEU A 790 7.22 -3.46 -23.19
C LEU A 790 7.53 -2.36 -24.22
N TRP A 791 8.75 -1.84 -24.15
CA TRP A 791 9.35 -0.96 -25.15
C TRP A 791 10.52 -1.67 -25.82
N LEU A 792 10.53 -1.70 -27.14
CA LEU A 792 11.58 -2.29 -27.96
C LEU A 792 12.62 -1.23 -28.33
N MET A 793 13.85 -1.66 -28.59
CA MET A 793 14.94 -0.76 -29.01
C MET A 793 14.60 0.00 -30.30
N SER A 794 15.16 1.21 -30.45
CA SER A 794 14.92 2.06 -31.63
C SER A 794 15.24 1.32 -32.93
N GLY A 795 14.35 1.43 -33.92
CA GLY A 795 14.40 0.67 -35.18
C GLY A 795 13.77 -0.73 -35.11
N GLN A 796 13.33 -1.19 -33.93
CA GLN A 796 12.61 -2.46 -33.75
C GLN A 796 11.16 -2.27 -33.26
N ARG A 797 10.69 -1.02 -33.23
CA ARG A 797 9.32 -0.69 -32.83
C ARG A 797 8.28 -1.41 -33.67
N VAL A 798 7.12 -1.64 -33.08
CA VAL A 798 6.02 -2.28 -33.78
C VAL A 798 5.32 -1.25 -34.67
N THR A 799 5.29 -1.52 -35.96
CA THR A 799 4.62 -0.73 -36.98
C THR A 799 3.32 -1.43 -37.42
N PRO A 800 2.32 -0.71 -37.96
CA PRO A 800 1.02 -1.28 -38.31
C PRO A 800 1.09 -2.49 -39.27
N ASP A 801 2.02 -2.48 -40.20
CA ASP A 801 2.29 -3.59 -41.13
C ASP A 801 2.74 -4.89 -40.44
N ARG A 802 3.24 -4.80 -39.21
CA ARG A 802 3.69 -5.94 -38.40
C ARG A 802 2.65 -6.42 -37.39
N TYR A 803 1.49 -5.78 -37.29
CA TYR A 803 0.47 -6.17 -36.31
C TYR A 803 -0.01 -7.60 -36.50
N ASP A 804 -0.28 -7.97 -37.75
CA ASP A 804 -0.76 -9.32 -38.11
C ASP A 804 0.34 -10.39 -38.01
N ASP A 805 1.61 -10.02 -37.81
CA ASP A 805 2.70 -10.96 -37.47
C ASP A 805 2.77 -11.27 -35.97
N ILE A 806 2.32 -10.32 -35.14
CA ILE A 806 2.49 -10.34 -33.69
C ILE A 806 1.20 -10.84 -33.01
N VAL A 807 0.08 -10.22 -33.36
CA VAL A 807 -1.25 -10.48 -32.79
C VAL A 807 -2.09 -11.25 -33.81
N SER A 808 -2.95 -12.14 -33.34
CA SER A 808 -4.01 -12.73 -34.16
C SER A 808 -5.32 -12.69 -33.38
N ALA A 809 -6.41 -12.64 -34.10
CA ALA A 809 -7.74 -12.88 -33.58
C ALA A 809 -8.45 -13.94 -34.42
N GLU A 810 -7.71 -14.96 -34.88
CA GLU A 810 -8.19 -16.00 -35.77
C GLU A 810 -7.99 -17.40 -35.18
N ILE A 811 -8.89 -18.31 -35.55
CA ILE A 811 -8.80 -19.73 -35.29
C ILE A 811 -7.70 -20.31 -36.20
N PRO A 812 -6.69 -20.97 -35.63
CA PRO A 812 -5.60 -21.63 -36.37
C PRO A 812 -6.10 -22.73 -37.29
N ASP A 813 -5.23 -23.17 -38.21
CA ASP A 813 -5.52 -24.36 -39.02
C ASP A 813 -5.58 -25.62 -38.15
N PRO A 814 -6.70 -26.37 -38.11
CA PRO A 814 -6.75 -27.65 -37.41
C PRO A 814 -5.82 -28.73 -37.99
N GLU A 815 -5.45 -28.67 -39.27
CA GLU A 815 -4.57 -29.64 -39.93
C GLU A 815 -3.09 -29.25 -39.87
N GLN A 816 -2.77 -27.99 -40.17
CA GLN A 816 -1.38 -27.49 -40.16
C GLN A 816 -0.89 -27.05 -38.78
N GLN A 817 -1.79 -26.66 -37.88
CA GLN A 817 -1.47 -26.17 -36.53
C GLN A 817 -2.37 -26.78 -35.44
N PRO A 818 -2.47 -28.12 -35.36
CA PRO A 818 -3.43 -28.82 -34.50
C PRO A 818 -3.26 -28.48 -33.01
N VAL A 819 -2.01 -28.27 -32.55
CA VAL A 819 -1.72 -27.96 -31.15
C VAL A 819 -2.23 -26.57 -30.80
N LEU A 820 -1.91 -25.58 -31.65
CA LEU A 820 -2.38 -24.22 -31.44
C LEU A 820 -3.90 -24.11 -31.59
N TYR A 821 -4.50 -24.84 -32.55
CA TYR A 821 -5.95 -24.92 -32.72
C TYR A 821 -6.65 -25.36 -31.43
N GLU A 822 -6.22 -26.45 -30.81
CA GLU A 822 -6.81 -26.92 -29.55
C GLU A 822 -6.60 -25.96 -28.39
N LEU A 823 -5.44 -25.29 -28.32
CA LEU A 823 -5.18 -24.27 -27.30
C LEU A 823 -6.08 -23.04 -27.47
N VAL A 824 -6.25 -22.54 -28.69
CA VAL A 824 -7.14 -21.41 -29.01
C VAL A 824 -8.58 -21.78 -28.72
N LYS A 825 -9.04 -22.93 -29.22
CA LYS A 825 -10.38 -23.48 -28.95
C LYS A 825 -10.69 -23.58 -27.45
N THR A 826 -9.72 -24.01 -26.66
CA THR A 826 -9.89 -24.21 -25.21
C THR A 826 -9.84 -22.90 -24.43
N HIS A 827 -8.92 -21.99 -24.75
CA HIS A 827 -8.60 -20.84 -23.87
C HIS A 827 -8.89 -19.46 -24.47
N MET A 828 -8.94 -19.33 -25.80
CA MET A 828 -8.99 -18.03 -26.47
C MET A 828 -10.32 -17.75 -27.18
N ILE A 829 -11.32 -18.63 -27.07
CA ILE A 829 -12.67 -18.39 -27.61
C ILE A 829 -13.56 -17.80 -26.52
N HIS A 830 -14.02 -16.56 -26.73
CA HIS A 830 -14.99 -15.91 -25.88
C HIS A 830 -16.36 -16.61 -25.95
N GLY A 831 -17.02 -16.76 -24.81
CA GLY A 831 -18.37 -17.30 -24.76
C GLY A 831 -18.48 -18.83 -24.89
N PRO A 832 -19.73 -19.34 -25.00
CA PRO A 832 -20.93 -18.62 -25.44
C PRO A 832 -21.47 -17.57 -24.44
N CYS A 833 -21.90 -16.43 -24.99
CA CYS A 833 -22.55 -15.30 -24.30
C CYS A 833 -23.71 -14.77 -25.18
N GLY A 834 -24.32 -13.65 -24.80
CA GLY A 834 -25.44 -13.08 -25.56
C GLY A 834 -26.70 -13.93 -25.42
N LYS A 835 -27.44 -14.10 -26.52
CA LYS A 835 -28.67 -14.91 -26.55
C LYS A 835 -28.43 -16.37 -26.16
N GLU A 836 -27.26 -16.91 -26.50
CA GLU A 836 -26.88 -18.29 -26.17
C GLU A 836 -26.62 -18.49 -24.67
N ASN A 837 -26.20 -17.44 -23.96
CA ASN A 837 -25.98 -17.48 -22.51
C ASN A 837 -26.15 -16.09 -21.87
N PRO A 838 -27.39 -15.66 -21.59
CA PRO A 838 -27.66 -14.35 -21.00
C PRO A 838 -27.13 -14.22 -19.55
N ALA A 839 -26.91 -15.35 -18.87
CA ALA A 839 -26.37 -15.41 -17.51
C ALA A 839 -24.83 -15.37 -17.47
N CYS A 840 -24.16 -15.20 -18.61
CA CYS A 840 -22.70 -15.12 -18.64
C CYS A 840 -22.22 -13.87 -17.87
N PRO A 841 -21.15 -13.95 -17.05
CA PRO A 841 -20.66 -12.79 -16.28
C PRO A 841 -20.25 -11.57 -17.10
N CYS A 842 -20.04 -11.73 -18.41
CA CYS A 842 -19.73 -10.63 -19.32
C CYS A 842 -20.96 -9.90 -19.84
N MET A 843 -22.18 -10.34 -19.51
CA MET A 843 -23.42 -9.71 -19.96
C MET A 843 -23.76 -8.54 -19.05
N GLU A 844 -23.87 -7.35 -19.63
CA GLU A 844 -24.31 -6.12 -18.97
C GLU A 844 -25.39 -5.48 -19.86
N ASN A 845 -26.54 -5.14 -19.29
CA ASN A 845 -27.68 -4.53 -20.02
C ASN A 845 -28.15 -5.31 -21.27
N GLY A 846 -28.00 -6.64 -21.28
CA GLY A 846 -28.41 -7.49 -22.40
C GLY A 846 -27.39 -7.61 -23.53
N GLU A 847 -26.25 -6.92 -23.43
CA GLU A 847 -25.14 -6.98 -24.39
C GLU A 847 -23.86 -7.50 -23.72
N CYS A 848 -22.91 -7.99 -24.51
CA CYS A 848 -21.62 -8.37 -23.98
C CYS A 848 -20.80 -7.12 -23.69
N SER A 849 -20.38 -6.88 -22.45
CA SER A 849 -19.55 -5.74 -22.04
C SER A 849 -18.17 -5.72 -22.70
N LYS A 850 -17.77 -6.82 -23.34
CA LYS A 850 -16.55 -6.93 -24.15
C LYS A 850 -16.79 -6.75 -25.65
N GLY A 851 -18.05 -6.51 -26.06
CA GLY A 851 -18.47 -6.26 -27.42
C GLY A 851 -18.28 -7.45 -28.36
N PHE A 852 -18.58 -8.67 -27.88
CA PHE A 852 -18.61 -9.88 -28.70
C PHE A 852 -20.06 -10.19 -29.15
N PRO A 853 -20.25 -10.78 -30.35
CA PRO A 853 -19.22 -11.10 -31.36
C PRO A 853 -18.63 -9.84 -32.00
N LYS A 854 -17.34 -9.88 -32.36
CA LYS A 854 -16.66 -8.77 -33.08
C LYS A 854 -17.03 -8.78 -34.56
N GLU A 855 -16.73 -7.70 -35.28
CA GLU A 855 -16.91 -7.66 -36.73
C GLU A 855 -15.80 -8.42 -37.47
N PHE A 856 -16.12 -8.95 -38.64
CA PHE A 856 -15.10 -9.52 -39.53
C PHE A 856 -14.26 -8.41 -40.16
N GLN A 857 -12.99 -8.68 -40.33
CA GLN A 857 -12.05 -7.70 -40.88
C GLN A 857 -10.94 -8.39 -41.66
N GLN A 858 -10.62 -7.90 -42.85
CA GLN A 858 -9.64 -8.57 -43.73
C GLN A 858 -8.18 -8.23 -43.39
N VAL A 859 -7.93 -7.05 -42.79
CA VAL A 859 -6.61 -6.54 -42.39
C VAL A 859 -6.71 -5.75 -41.10
N THR A 860 -5.70 -5.80 -40.22
CA THR A 860 -5.78 -5.01 -38.98
C THR A 860 -5.74 -3.51 -39.29
N LEU A 861 -6.69 -2.74 -38.75
CA LEU A 861 -6.77 -1.28 -38.91
C LEU A 861 -6.52 -0.57 -37.58
N THR A 862 -5.85 0.58 -37.64
CA THR A 862 -5.79 1.54 -36.53
C THR A 862 -7.13 2.27 -36.39
N SER A 863 -7.67 2.35 -35.17
CA SER A 863 -8.88 3.11 -34.84
C SER A 863 -8.52 4.41 -34.12
N ASP A 864 -9.35 5.43 -34.31
CA ASP A 864 -9.29 6.72 -33.59
C ASP A 864 -9.53 6.56 -32.07
N THR A 865 -10.13 5.44 -31.65
CA THR A 865 -10.35 5.09 -30.23
C THR A 865 -9.10 4.57 -29.52
N GLY A 866 -7.97 4.42 -30.24
CA GLY A 866 -6.72 3.90 -29.70
C GLY A 866 -6.61 2.37 -29.64
N TYR A 867 -7.69 1.63 -29.94
CA TYR A 867 -7.68 0.16 -30.00
C TYR A 867 -7.67 -0.35 -31.46
N PRO A 868 -6.75 -1.24 -31.85
CA PRO A 868 -6.75 -1.79 -33.21
C PRO A 868 -8.00 -2.63 -33.50
N LEU A 869 -8.55 -2.47 -34.70
CA LEU A 869 -9.55 -3.36 -35.28
C LEU A 869 -8.82 -4.54 -35.91
N TYR A 870 -8.64 -5.61 -35.16
CA TYR A 870 -7.87 -6.78 -35.59
C TYR A 870 -8.51 -7.53 -36.75
N ARG A 871 -7.66 -8.03 -37.65
CA ARG A 871 -8.01 -8.98 -38.71
C ARG A 871 -8.71 -10.22 -38.15
N ARG A 872 -9.87 -10.52 -38.73
CA ARG A 872 -10.78 -11.65 -38.44
C ARG A 872 -11.43 -12.09 -39.75
N LEU A 873 -10.87 -13.09 -40.43
CA LEU A 873 -11.46 -13.59 -41.68
C LEU A 873 -12.78 -14.32 -41.44
N SER A 874 -13.76 -14.12 -42.33
CA SER A 874 -14.97 -14.93 -42.36
C SER A 874 -14.70 -16.34 -42.90
N PRO A 875 -15.56 -17.33 -42.61
CA PRO A 875 -15.44 -18.66 -43.18
C PRO A 875 -15.40 -18.69 -44.72
N GLU A 876 -16.16 -17.80 -45.37
CA GLU A 876 -16.18 -17.65 -46.82
C GLU A 876 -14.83 -17.17 -47.39
N MET A 877 -14.09 -16.41 -46.58
CA MET A 877 -12.74 -15.89 -46.90
C MET A 877 -11.61 -16.80 -46.36
N GLY A 878 -11.93 -18.02 -45.92
CA GLY A 878 -10.95 -19.00 -45.44
C GLY A 878 -10.69 -18.97 -43.92
N GLY A 879 -11.52 -18.29 -43.14
CA GLY A 879 -11.50 -18.38 -41.67
C GLY A 879 -11.97 -19.74 -41.16
N PHE A 880 -11.39 -20.23 -40.08
CA PHE A 880 -11.80 -21.49 -39.45
C PHE A 880 -12.93 -21.30 -38.45
N THR A 881 -13.58 -22.40 -38.10
CA THR A 881 -14.64 -22.44 -37.08
C THR A 881 -14.32 -23.50 -36.04
N VAL A 882 -14.83 -23.31 -34.83
CA VAL A 882 -14.75 -24.30 -33.75
C VAL A 882 -16.15 -24.62 -33.24
N ASP A 883 -16.38 -25.88 -32.90
CA ASP A 883 -17.61 -26.31 -32.25
C ASP A 883 -17.38 -26.42 -30.73
N LYS A 884 -18.14 -25.65 -29.94
CA LYS A 884 -18.11 -25.66 -28.47
C LYS A 884 -19.36 -26.30 -27.90
N LEU A 885 -19.19 -27.26 -27.00
CA LEU A 885 -20.30 -27.87 -26.28
C LEU A 885 -20.76 -26.98 -25.12
N PHE A 886 -22.02 -26.57 -25.13
CA PHE A 886 -22.64 -25.80 -24.05
C PHE A 886 -24.03 -26.34 -23.74
N LYS A 887 -24.28 -26.68 -22.47
CA LYS A 887 -25.55 -27.28 -21.99
C LYS A 887 -26.04 -28.46 -22.87
N GLY A 888 -25.10 -29.31 -23.32
CA GLY A 888 -25.40 -30.47 -24.17
C GLY A 888 -25.68 -30.16 -25.64
N ARG A 889 -25.58 -28.89 -26.07
CA ARG A 889 -25.71 -28.46 -27.47
C ARG A 889 -24.36 -28.04 -28.03
N SER A 890 -24.09 -28.37 -29.29
CA SER A 890 -22.90 -27.89 -29.99
C SER A 890 -23.20 -26.52 -30.60
N ILE A 891 -22.41 -25.51 -30.25
CA ILE A 891 -22.49 -24.15 -30.78
C ILE A 891 -21.27 -23.92 -31.65
N ARG A 892 -21.50 -23.65 -32.94
CA ARG A 892 -20.44 -23.29 -33.87
C ARG A 892 -20.06 -21.82 -33.68
N MET A 893 -18.77 -21.58 -33.50
CA MET A 893 -18.17 -20.25 -33.32
C MET A 893 -17.10 -20.04 -34.38
N ASP A 894 -16.86 -18.78 -34.76
CA ASP A 894 -15.92 -18.39 -35.80
C ASP A 894 -14.91 -17.35 -35.27
N ASN A 895 -14.22 -16.67 -36.19
CA ASN A 895 -13.20 -15.69 -35.82
C ASN A 895 -13.76 -14.47 -35.08
N ARG A 896 -15.07 -14.24 -35.04
CA ARG A 896 -15.67 -13.13 -34.29
C ARG A 896 -15.63 -13.32 -32.79
N GLU A 897 -15.52 -14.56 -32.32
CA GLU A 897 -15.48 -14.91 -30.90
C GLU A 897 -14.05 -15.06 -30.36
N VAL A 898 -13.02 -14.95 -31.20
CA VAL A 898 -11.63 -15.13 -30.77
C VAL A 898 -11.14 -13.91 -29.97
N GLN A 899 -10.58 -14.13 -28.80
CA GLN A 899 -9.85 -13.11 -28.05
C GLN A 899 -8.48 -12.85 -28.72
N THR A 900 -8.03 -11.59 -28.69
CA THR A 900 -6.75 -11.19 -29.27
C THR A 900 -5.61 -11.94 -28.58
N LEU A 901 -4.80 -12.67 -29.37
CA LEU A 901 -3.73 -13.51 -28.86
C LEU A 901 -2.39 -13.12 -29.48
N ILE A 902 -1.37 -13.01 -28.63
CA ILE A 902 0.02 -12.97 -29.09
C ILE A 902 0.48 -14.41 -29.22
N TYR A 903 0.98 -14.79 -30.40
CA TYR A 903 1.30 -16.18 -30.74
C TYR A 903 2.20 -16.87 -29.69
N CYS A 904 3.19 -16.15 -29.16
CA CYS A 904 4.08 -16.65 -28.11
C CYS A 904 3.37 -16.99 -26.79
N LEU A 905 2.27 -16.31 -26.44
CA LEU A 905 1.55 -16.60 -25.19
C LEU A 905 0.89 -17.97 -25.20
N VAL A 906 0.27 -18.31 -26.33
CA VAL A 906 -0.52 -19.53 -26.48
C VAL A 906 0.40 -20.72 -26.72
N VAL A 907 1.32 -20.60 -27.70
CA VAL A 907 2.20 -21.71 -28.11
C VAL A 907 3.28 -22.01 -27.08
N HIS A 908 3.97 -20.98 -26.57
CA HIS A 908 5.14 -21.20 -25.74
C HIS A 908 4.84 -21.34 -24.25
N CYS A 909 3.75 -20.81 -23.73
CA CYS A 909 3.50 -20.87 -22.30
C CYS A 909 2.11 -21.40 -21.92
N SER A 910 1.22 -21.63 -22.89
CA SER A 910 -0.14 -22.15 -22.64
C SER A 910 -0.86 -21.39 -21.51
N PHE A 911 -0.69 -20.07 -21.45
CA PHE A 911 -1.40 -19.24 -20.49
C PHE A 911 -2.90 -19.26 -20.80
N CYS A 912 -3.72 -19.18 -19.75
CA CYS A 912 -5.16 -19.02 -19.89
C CYS A 912 -5.50 -17.51 -20.03
N PHE A 913 -6.67 -17.22 -20.61
CA PHE A 913 -7.28 -15.89 -20.61
C PHE A 913 -8.63 -15.88 -19.91
#